data_AF-K2RYI7-F1
#
_entry.id   AF-K2RYI7-F1
#
_cell.length_a   1.000
_cell.length_b   1.000
_cell.length_c   1.000
_cell.angle_alpha   90.00
_cell.angle_beta   90.00
_cell.angle_gamma   90.00
#
_symmetry.space_group_name_H-M   'P 1'
#
loop_
_entity.id
_entity.type
_entity.pdbx_description
1 polymer ?
#
loop_
_entity_poly.entity_id
_entity_poly.type
_entity_poly.pdbx_seq_one_letter_code
_entity_poly.pdbx_strand_id
1 'polypeptide(L)'
;MSDPQETWRNLQRRLVQAQQQGRRFGAGGGGPPKGAFAGLGLLLTISGAAVVINNALFNVDGGHRAIKYTRLGGVGKEIYNEGTHFRIPWFETPITYDVRAKPRNVASLTGTKDLQMVNITCRVLSRPRVDALPQIYRTLGTDYDERVLPSIVNEVLKSVVAQFNASQLITQRENVSRLVRDNLVRRAARFNIMLDDVSLTHLAFSPEFTAAVEAKQVAQQEAQRAAFVVDKARQEKQAAIVRAQGEARSAELIGDAIKKSRSYVDLREFENARQVASILQSSANKVYLDSTGLGLNVNKSQESSNSKRRIQASTGTMTSVKSVSSLWLDIPPSCIEFVPGHPELFVVGTYFLEKTGQDEEESGTTSETSPQHRTGSLLLFKLDGDRVTLKHELSTPFAIFDIHFSQNTNSSPTCLLGAATSTGSLSLYRVSTDDITLLTVHQLFPTTSLITFFSWHPLVPGLASLALSDGSIYLCDTSIITLSPTPPPPTEPGDSSPHLALLHTHALEAWCTAFTPTGTAIFTGGDDSVLASISLPLPNNTDSTTVTASSSLLATVTSNPPPLQWQDRKTHFAGVTAILPLKNSNTKGNNAAHAPELLLTGSYDDHIRLFAVPQPATPSSPRRPQLLAELNLGGGVWRLKDISTISGDYSPCVSGKREYTLLASCMHAGARIVKLTGSPREGEGSQGELEWGFTEVARFEEHESMNYGSDVQPGTGGRKVISTSFYDRLLAVWRW
;
A
#
# COMPACT_ATOMS: atom_id res chain seq x y z
N MET A 1 31.11 40.69 -52.17
CA MET A 1 30.73 41.70 -51.15
C MET A 1 31.93 42.61 -50.99
N SER A 2 31.87 43.81 -51.57
CA SER A 2 32.94 44.81 -51.49
C SER A 2 32.79 45.63 -50.21
N ASP A 3 33.88 45.79 -49.47
CA ASP A 3 33.95 46.46 -48.17
C ASP A 3 33.52 47.94 -48.26
N PRO A 4 32.55 48.41 -47.44
CA PRO A 4 32.10 49.82 -47.43
C PRO A 4 33.24 50.82 -47.26
N GLN A 5 34.32 50.46 -46.56
CA GLN A 5 35.48 51.34 -46.37
C GLN A 5 36.32 51.50 -47.65
N GLU A 6 36.37 50.48 -48.51
CA GLU A 6 37.04 50.57 -49.82
C GLU A 6 36.25 51.43 -50.80
N THR A 7 34.91 51.35 -50.77
CA THR A 7 34.06 52.21 -51.61
C THR A 7 34.22 53.69 -51.23
N TRP A 8 34.38 53.98 -49.93
CA TRP A 8 34.60 55.35 -49.44
C TRP A 8 35.98 55.91 -49.78
N ARG A 9 37.03 55.09 -49.67
CA ARG A 9 38.40 55.48 -50.10
C ARG A 9 38.50 55.68 -51.61
N ASN A 10 37.80 54.86 -52.40
CA ASN A 10 37.74 55.02 -53.85
C ASN A 10 36.97 56.27 -54.27
N LEU A 11 35.91 56.64 -53.53
CA LEU A 11 35.18 57.89 -53.74
C LEU A 11 36.05 59.12 -53.40
N GLN A 12 36.80 59.07 -52.29
CA GLN A 12 37.74 60.14 -51.92
C GLN A 12 38.88 60.29 -52.93
N ARG A 13 39.45 59.19 -53.44
CA ARG A 13 40.48 59.25 -54.49
C ARG A 13 39.95 59.84 -55.80
N ARG A 14 38.70 59.52 -56.18
CA ARG A 14 38.05 60.10 -57.38
C ARG A 14 37.74 61.59 -57.21
N LEU A 15 37.35 62.02 -56.00
CA LEU A 15 37.11 63.43 -55.71
C LEU A 15 38.40 64.26 -55.68
N VAL A 16 39.50 63.70 -55.14
CA VAL A 16 40.80 64.38 -55.12
C VAL A 16 41.44 64.43 -56.53
N GLN A 17 41.26 63.38 -57.34
CA GLN A 17 41.67 63.41 -58.76
C GLN A 17 40.83 64.40 -59.58
N ALA A 18 39.51 64.49 -59.36
CA ALA A 18 38.66 65.49 -59.99
C ALA A 18 39.03 66.93 -59.57
N GLN A 19 39.50 67.13 -58.34
CA GLN A 19 39.92 68.43 -57.83
C GLN A 19 41.30 68.87 -58.34
N GLN A 20 42.21 67.94 -58.64
CA GLN A 20 43.49 68.24 -59.30
C GLN A 20 43.35 68.44 -60.82
N GLN A 21 42.38 67.79 -61.47
CA GLN A 21 42.07 68.02 -62.88
C GLN A 21 41.38 69.37 -63.13
N GLY A 22 40.70 69.91 -62.11
CA GLY A 22 40.08 71.25 -62.13
C GLY A 22 41.04 72.43 -61.92
N ARG A 23 42.35 72.20 -61.70
CA ARG A 23 43.33 73.28 -61.40
C ARG A 23 44.33 73.56 -62.52
N ARG A 24 44.11 73.04 -63.73
CA ARG A 24 45.00 73.23 -64.90
C ARG A 24 44.38 73.99 -66.08
N PHE A 25 43.17 74.54 -65.92
CA PHE A 25 42.60 75.51 -66.85
C PHE A 25 42.28 76.80 -66.10
N GLY A 26 43.30 77.67 -66.01
CA GLY A 26 43.09 79.10 -65.86
C GLY A 26 43.05 79.77 -67.24
N ALA A 27 42.32 80.87 -67.32
CA ALA A 27 42.10 81.76 -68.47
C ALA A 27 40.93 81.39 -69.39
N GLY A 28 39.82 82.12 -69.23
CA GLY A 28 38.66 82.09 -70.13
C GLY A 28 37.43 82.64 -69.44
N GLY A 29 37.17 83.94 -69.64
CA GLY A 29 35.96 84.61 -69.15
C GLY A 29 34.69 83.92 -69.65
N GLY A 30 33.84 83.55 -68.71
CA GLY A 30 32.53 82.94 -68.94
C GLY A 30 31.97 82.55 -67.60
N GLY A 31 31.19 83.44 -66.98
CA GLY A 31 30.54 83.15 -65.70
C GLY A 31 29.77 81.83 -65.78
N PRO A 32 29.74 81.03 -64.70
CA PRO A 32 28.93 79.82 -64.70
C PRO A 32 27.49 80.23 -65.00
N PRO A 33 26.77 79.50 -65.88
CA PRO A 33 25.46 79.93 -66.32
C PRO A 33 24.57 80.11 -65.10
N LYS A 34 23.92 81.27 -65.00
CA LYS A 34 23.01 81.63 -63.89
C LYS A 34 21.85 80.61 -63.71
N GLY A 35 21.69 79.66 -64.63
CA GLY A 35 20.77 78.52 -64.52
C GLY A 35 21.29 77.32 -63.72
N ALA A 36 22.60 77.14 -63.52
CA ALA A 36 23.16 75.98 -62.81
C ALA A 36 22.92 76.03 -61.29
N PHE A 37 23.04 77.21 -60.67
CA PHE A 37 22.74 77.40 -59.24
C PHE A 37 21.23 77.42 -58.93
N ALA A 38 20.41 77.97 -59.83
CA ALA A 38 18.95 77.92 -59.72
C ALA A 38 18.43 76.47 -59.90
N GLY A 39 19.00 75.71 -60.84
CA GLY A 39 18.69 74.30 -61.05
C GLY A 39 19.09 73.41 -59.87
N LEU A 40 20.25 73.67 -59.24
CA LEU A 40 20.68 72.91 -58.06
C LEU A 40 19.82 73.21 -56.82
N GLY A 41 19.44 74.47 -56.59
CA GLY A 41 18.53 74.85 -55.50
C GLY A 41 17.11 74.30 -55.69
N LEU A 42 16.60 74.29 -56.91
CA LEU A 42 15.32 73.66 -57.25
C LEU A 42 15.38 72.13 -57.07
N LEU A 43 16.46 71.48 -57.48
CA LEU A 43 16.66 70.04 -57.26
C LEU A 43 16.77 69.69 -55.78
N LEU A 44 17.45 70.50 -54.96
CA LEU A 44 17.54 70.29 -53.51
C LEU A 44 16.20 70.50 -52.80
N THR A 45 15.40 71.46 -53.23
CA THR A 45 14.05 71.69 -52.66
C THR A 45 13.06 70.61 -53.10
N ILE A 46 13.08 70.16 -54.35
CA ILE A 46 12.26 69.04 -54.84
C ILE A 46 12.67 67.73 -54.17
N SER A 47 13.97 67.45 -54.06
CA SER A 47 14.45 66.25 -53.37
C SER A 47 14.15 66.29 -51.87
N GLY A 48 14.31 67.45 -51.22
CA GLY A 48 13.89 67.65 -49.83
C GLY A 48 12.38 67.44 -49.63
N ALA A 49 11.55 68.02 -50.50
CA ALA A 49 10.10 67.84 -50.46
C ALA A 49 9.68 66.38 -50.71
N ALA A 50 10.32 65.68 -51.66
CA ALA A 50 10.07 64.27 -51.94
C ALA A 50 10.43 63.38 -50.73
N VAL A 51 11.53 63.67 -50.03
CA VAL A 51 11.92 62.96 -48.80
C VAL A 51 10.91 63.22 -47.68
N VAL A 52 10.40 64.44 -47.54
CA VAL A 52 9.36 64.77 -46.54
C VAL A 52 8.05 64.06 -46.85
N ILE A 53 7.59 64.06 -48.10
CA ILE A 53 6.36 63.38 -48.52
C ILE A 53 6.50 61.86 -48.33
N ASN A 54 7.61 61.28 -48.76
CA ASN A 54 7.85 59.85 -48.60
C ASN A 54 7.92 59.43 -47.12
N ASN A 55 8.53 60.26 -46.27
CA ASN A 55 8.52 60.02 -44.82
C ASN A 55 7.15 60.28 -44.17
N ALA A 56 6.31 61.12 -44.77
CA ALA A 56 4.96 61.40 -44.28
C ALA A 56 3.94 60.34 -44.70
N LEU A 57 4.27 59.45 -45.63
CA LEU A 57 3.42 58.31 -45.97
C LEU A 57 3.83 57.10 -45.14
N PHE A 58 2.84 56.31 -44.70
CA PHE A 58 3.06 54.98 -44.15
C PHE A 58 2.01 54.01 -44.68
N ASN A 59 2.43 52.78 -44.92
CA ASN A 59 1.56 51.74 -45.45
C ASN A 59 1.18 50.75 -44.34
N VAL A 60 -0.07 50.31 -44.36
CA VAL A 60 -0.59 49.25 -43.50
C VAL A 60 -0.90 48.04 -44.37
N ASP A 61 -0.17 46.95 -44.13
CA ASP A 61 -0.32 45.71 -44.87
C ASP A 61 -1.64 45.00 -44.57
N GLY A 62 -2.09 44.14 -45.51
CA GLY A 62 -3.31 43.35 -45.37
C GLY A 62 -3.30 42.48 -44.11
N GLY A 63 -4.38 42.53 -43.34
CA GLY A 63 -4.49 41.84 -42.04
C GLY A 63 -3.74 42.50 -40.87
N HIS A 64 -3.22 43.71 -41.06
CA HIS A 64 -2.77 44.58 -39.99
C HIS A 64 -3.74 45.77 -39.79
N ARG A 65 -3.67 46.40 -38.62
CA ARG A 65 -4.34 47.65 -38.30
C ARG A 65 -3.37 48.59 -37.62
N ALA A 66 -3.42 49.87 -37.93
CA ALA A 66 -2.52 50.85 -37.33
C ALA A 66 -3.25 51.80 -36.40
N ILE A 67 -2.56 52.20 -35.33
CA ILE A 67 -2.93 53.31 -34.46
C ILE A 67 -1.83 54.37 -34.54
N LYS A 68 -2.20 55.64 -34.40
CA LYS A 68 -1.22 56.75 -34.39
C LYS A 68 -0.93 57.19 -32.96
N TYR A 69 0.35 57.31 -32.65
CA TYR A 69 0.84 57.97 -31.44
C TYR A 69 1.33 59.38 -31.78
N THR A 70 0.71 60.39 -31.18
CA THR A 70 1.07 61.79 -31.34
C THR A 70 1.84 62.28 -30.12
N ARG A 71 2.99 62.93 -30.29
CA ARG A 71 3.83 63.42 -29.18
C ARG A 71 3.13 64.44 -28.26
N LEU A 72 2.17 65.20 -28.80
CA LEU A 72 1.41 66.24 -28.07
C LEU A 72 0.17 65.70 -27.35
N GLY A 73 -0.47 64.66 -27.90
CA GLY A 73 -1.81 64.18 -27.49
C GLY A 73 -1.90 62.70 -27.11
N GLY A 74 -0.77 61.98 -27.16
CA GLY A 74 -0.71 60.55 -26.88
C GLY A 74 -1.34 59.69 -27.99
N VAL A 75 -1.92 58.56 -27.60
CA VAL A 75 -2.45 57.55 -28.53
C VAL A 75 -3.82 57.99 -29.06
N GLY A 76 -3.98 58.12 -30.37
CA GLY A 76 -5.25 58.45 -31.03
C GLY A 76 -6.30 57.36 -30.88
N LYS A 77 -7.59 57.73 -30.94
CA LYS A 77 -8.72 56.78 -30.89
C LYS A 77 -9.04 56.16 -32.25
N GLU A 78 -8.62 56.78 -33.34
CA GLU A 78 -8.88 56.30 -34.70
C GLU A 78 -8.02 55.08 -35.03
N ILE A 79 -8.65 54.10 -35.66
CA ILE A 79 -8.01 52.88 -36.16
C ILE A 79 -7.92 52.97 -37.67
N TYR A 80 -6.71 52.83 -38.19
CA TYR A 80 -6.43 52.89 -39.62
C TYR A 80 -6.46 51.47 -40.21
N ASN A 81 -7.30 51.29 -41.24
CA ASN A 81 -7.42 50.05 -42.00
C ASN A 81 -6.21 49.84 -42.94
N GLU A 82 -6.17 48.71 -43.64
CA GLU A 82 -5.16 48.45 -44.67
C GLU A 82 -5.14 49.53 -45.76
N GLY A 83 -3.96 49.86 -46.26
CA GLY A 83 -3.73 50.92 -47.25
C GLY A 83 -2.68 51.96 -46.85
N THR A 84 -2.44 52.93 -47.74
CA THR A 84 -1.51 54.04 -47.53
C THR A 84 -2.18 55.18 -46.78
N HIS A 85 -1.59 55.59 -45.67
CA HIS A 85 -2.09 56.66 -44.80
C HIS A 85 -1.03 57.74 -44.61
N PHE A 86 -1.49 58.94 -44.27
CA PHE A 86 -0.61 60.08 -44.00
C PHE A 86 -0.30 60.19 -42.51
N ARG A 87 0.96 60.45 -42.17
CA ARG A 87 1.47 60.78 -40.83
C ARG A 87 2.27 62.08 -40.90
N ILE A 88 2.23 62.88 -39.84
CA ILE A 88 3.11 64.05 -39.72
C ILE A 88 4.47 63.59 -39.21
N PRO A 89 5.56 63.66 -40.01
CA PRO A 89 6.88 63.26 -39.56
C PRO A 89 7.27 64.01 -38.29
N TRP A 90 8.02 63.36 -37.39
CA TRP A 90 8.43 63.87 -36.07
C TRP A 90 7.33 63.96 -35.00
N PHE A 91 6.10 64.34 -35.32
CA PHE A 91 5.01 64.43 -34.34
C PHE A 91 4.21 63.13 -34.18
N GLU A 92 4.06 62.36 -35.26
CA GLU A 92 3.25 61.15 -35.29
C GLU A 92 4.06 59.90 -35.62
N THR A 93 3.85 58.85 -34.83
CA THR A 93 4.44 57.53 -35.05
C THR A 93 3.32 56.51 -35.24
N PRO A 94 3.25 55.81 -36.39
CA PRO A 94 2.30 54.73 -36.59
C PRO A 94 2.76 53.47 -35.85
N ILE A 95 1.85 52.81 -35.15
CA ILE A 95 2.07 51.52 -34.50
C ILE A 95 1.15 50.52 -35.17
N THR A 96 1.73 49.51 -35.81
CA THR A 96 1.00 48.46 -36.51
C THR A 96 0.76 47.27 -35.60
N TYR A 97 -0.46 46.75 -35.63
CA TYR A 97 -0.90 45.53 -34.96
C TYR A 97 -1.30 44.49 -35.98
N ASP A 98 -0.86 43.26 -35.76
CA ASP A 98 -1.36 42.10 -36.49
C ASP A 98 -2.70 41.67 -35.87
N VAL A 99 -3.78 41.70 -36.67
CA VAL A 99 -5.13 41.33 -36.22
C VAL A 99 -5.50 39.89 -36.59
N ARG A 100 -4.55 39.12 -37.13
CA ARG A 100 -4.73 37.70 -37.45
C ARG A 100 -4.65 36.85 -36.19
N ALA A 101 -5.30 35.70 -36.25
CA ALA A 101 -5.28 34.73 -35.17
C ALA A 101 -3.91 34.03 -35.09
N LYS A 102 -3.23 34.17 -33.94
CA LYS A 102 -1.92 33.56 -33.69
C LYS A 102 -2.04 32.42 -32.68
N PRO A 103 -1.51 31.22 -33.00
CA PRO A 103 -1.52 30.11 -32.06
C PRO A 103 -0.41 30.28 -31.03
N ARG A 104 -0.72 30.03 -29.76
CA ARG A 104 0.24 29.98 -28.67
C ARG A 104 0.00 28.75 -27.82
N ASN A 105 1.07 28.02 -27.52
CA ASN A 105 1.03 26.89 -26.61
C ASN A 105 1.56 27.35 -25.24
N VAL A 106 0.78 27.11 -24.19
CA VAL A 106 1.15 27.38 -22.80
C VAL A 106 1.10 26.07 -22.05
N ALA A 107 2.24 25.65 -21.51
CA ALA A 107 2.33 24.50 -20.63
C ALA A 107 2.19 24.96 -19.17
N SER A 108 1.44 24.20 -18.38
CA SER A 108 1.20 24.47 -16.97
C SER A 108 1.25 23.17 -16.18
N LEU A 109 2.09 23.15 -15.13
CA LEU A 109 2.06 22.11 -14.12
C LEU A 109 1.01 22.48 -13.07
N THR A 110 -0.02 21.66 -12.95
CA THR A 110 -1.20 21.94 -12.13
C THR A 110 -1.58 20.73 -11.27
N GLY A 111 -1.99 20.99 -10.03
CA GLY A 111 -2.55 19.97 -9.13
C GLY A 111 -4.03 19.73 -9.43
N THR A 112 -4.43 18.47 -9.47
CA THR A 112 -5.82 18.04 -9.57
C THR A 112 -6.56 18.17 -8.24
N LYS A 113 -7.87 17.89 -8.25
CA LYS A 113 -8.65 17.74 -7.03
C LYS A 113 -8.09 16.66 -6.12
N ASP A 114 -7.35 15.67 -6.64
CA ASP A 114 -6.70 14.58 -5.90
C ASP A 114 -5.21 14.76 -5.58
N LEU A 115 -4.78 16.03 -5.53
CA LEU A 115 -3.40 16.46 -5.26
C LEU A 115 -2.36 15.79 -6.17
N GLN A 116 -2.79 15.30 -7.35
CA GLN A 116 -1.91 14.75 -8.35
C GLN A 116 -1.39 15.85 -9.27
N MET A 117 -0.08 15.82 -9.53
CA MET A 117 0.56 16.80 -10.40
C MET A 117 0.41 16.37 -11.86
N VAL A 118 -0.16 17.26 -12.67
CA VAL A 118 -0.43 17.02 -14.09
C VAL A 118 0.20 18.11 -14.92
N ASN A 119 0.95 17.71 -15.94
CA ASN A 119 1.48 18.63 -16.93
C ASN A 119 0.49 18.76 -18.08
N ILE A 120 -0.13 19.94 -18.21
CA ILE A 120 -1.16 20.23 -19.21
C ILE A 120 -0.65 21.30 -20.16
N THR A 121 -0.70 21.03 -21.45
CA THR A 121 -0.41 22.01 -22.50
C THR A 121 -1.72 22.45 -23.14
N CYS A 122 -2.00 23.76 -23.04
CA CYS A 122 -3.14 24.40 -23.67
C CYS A 122 -2.69 25.20 -24.88
N ARG A 123 -3.27 24.91 -26.04
CA ARG A 123 -3.14 25.70 -27.26
C ARG A 123 -4.28 26.69 -27.32
N VAL A 124 -3.94 27.96 -27.39
CA VAL A 124 -4.90 29.06 -27.56
C VAL A 124 -4.63 29.76 -28.89
N LEU A 125 -5.69 29.96 -29.67
CA LEU A 125 -5.65 30.75 -30.90
C LEU A 125 -6.26 32.12 -30.58
N SER A 126 -5.45 33.17 -30.59
CA SER A 126 -5.85 34.48 -30.08
C SER A 126 -5.61 35.60 -31.10
N ARG A 127 -6.44 36.63 -31.04
CA ARG A 127 -6.30 37.88 -31.81
C ARG A 127 -6.81 39.08 -30.99
N PRO A 128 -6.32 40.30 -31.25
CA PRO A 128 -6.77 41.48 -30.51
C PRO A 128 -8.12 41.96 -31.06
N ARG A 129 -8.94 42.58 -30.20
CA ARG A 129 -10.16 43.24 -30.67
C ARG A 129 -9.83 44.52 -31.40
N VAL A 130 -10.22 44.59 -32.68
CA VAL A 130 -9.92 45.71 -33.59
C VAL A 130 -10.37 47.04 -33.00
N ASP A 131 -11.61 47.12 -32.50
CA ASP A 131 -12.20 48.36 -31.98
C ASP A 131 -11.50 48.89 -30.71
N ALA A 132 -10.74 48.04 -30.01
CA ALA A 132 -10.10 48.35 -28.74
C ALA A 132 -8.57 48.43 -28.82
N LEU A 133 -7.99 48.43 -30.03
CA LEU A 133 -6.53 48.52 -30.23
C LEU A 133 -5.86 49.70 -29.50
N PRO A 134 -6.44 50.93 -29.50
CA PRO A 134 -5.85 52.04 -28.74
C PRO A 134 -5.79 51.76 -27.23
N GLN A 135 -6.78 51.06 -26.68
CA GLN A 135 -6.82 50.72 -25.26
C GLN A 135 -5.81 49.62 -24.94
N ILE A 136 -5.71 48.58 -25.79
CA ILE A 136 -4.75 47.49 -25.65
C ILE A 136 -3.31 48.04 -25.63
N TYR A 137 -2.98 48.97 -26.54
CA TYR A 137 -1.65 49.59 -26.57
C TYR A 137 -1.34 50.36 -25.29
N ARG A 138 -2.32 51.11 -24.74
CA ARG A 138 -2.14 51.87 -23.49
C ARG A 138 -1.94 50.98 -22.27
N THR A 139 -2.66 49.85 -22.19
CA THR A 139 -2.63 48.99 -21.00
C THR A 139 -1.58 47.88 -21.07
N LEU A 140 -1.39 47.26 -22.23
CA LEU A 140 -0.58 46.05 -22.39
C LEU A 140 0.67 46.27 -23.25
N GLY A 141 0.59 47.17 -24.23
CA GLY A 141 1.64 47.43 -25.22
C GLY A 141 1.45 46.64 -26.51
N THR A 142 2.51 46.56 -27.34
CA THR A 142 2.51 45.80 -28.59
C THR A 142 2.49 44.29 -28.36
N ASP A 143 3.14 43.81 -27.30
CA ASP A 143 3.31 42.40 -26.96
C ASP A 143 2.20 41.93 -26.00
N TYR A 144 0.95 42.21 -26.37
CA TYR A 144 -0.22 41.98 -25.52
C TYR A 144 -0.46 40.49 -25.21
N ASP A 145 -0.13 39.61 -26.16
CA ASP A 145 -0.32 38.17 -26.09
C ASP A 145 0.73 37.50 -25.18
N GLU A 146 2.00 37.90 -25.26
CA GLU A 146 3.07 37.35 -24.42
C GLU A 146 2.92 37.74 -22.96
N ARG A 147 2.43 38.94 -22.70
CA ARG A 147 2.35 39.51 -21.36
C ARG A 147 1.19 38.94 -20.53
N VAL A 148 0.05 38.67 -21.18
CA VAL A 148 -1.22 38.38 -20.48
C VAL A 148 -1.64 36.92 -20.60
N LEU A 149 -1.48 36.30 -21.76
CA LEU A 149 -2.01 34.95 -22.00
C LEU A 149 -1.41 33.89 -21.06
N PRO A 150 -0.08 33.85 -20.80
CA PRO A 150 0.47 32.86 -19.88
C PRO A 150 -0.11 32.98 -18.46
N SER A 151 -0.37 34.20 -18.00
CA SER A 151 -0.92 34.45 -16.66
C SER A 151 -2.37 33.97 -16.56
N ILE A 152 -3.23 34.37 -17.51
CA ILE A 152 -4.64 33.98 -17.53
C ILE A 152 -4.81 32.47 -17.75
N VAL A 153 -4.02 31.89 -18.66
CA VAL A 153 -4.09 30.46 -18.96
C VAL A 153 -3.68 29.64 -17.74
N ASN A 154 -2.60 30.01 -17.06
CA ASN A 154 -2.19 29.33 -15.83
C ASN A 154 -3.21 29.50 -14.69
N GLU A 155 -3.82 30.67 -14.53
CA GLU A 155 -4.86 30.91 -13.52
C GLU A 155 -6.09 30.02 -13.75
N VAL A 156 -6.61 30.01 -14.98
CA VAL A 156 -7.83 29.24 -15.32
C VAL A 156 -7.54 27.74 -15.31
N LEU A 157 -6.40 27.28 -15.84
CA LEU A 157 -6.04 25.86 -15.76
C LEU A 157 -5.97 25.40 -14.31
N LYS A 158 -5.31 26.16 -13.42
CA LYS A 158 -5.25 25.83 -11.99
C LYS A 158 -6.63 25.79 -11.33
N SER A 159 -7.50 26.74 -11.63
CA SER A 159 -8.84 26.81 -11.05
C SER A 159 -9.76 25.68 -11.54
N VAL A 160 -9.68 25.30 -12.82
CA VAL A 160 -10.56 24.28 -13.40
C VAL A 160 -10.07 22.88 -13.07
N VAL A 161 -8.78 22.61 -13.22
CA VAL A 161 -8.20 21.28 -13.01
C VAL A 161 -8.29 20.87 -11.54
N ALA A 162 -8.19 21.81 -10.60
CA ALA A 162 -8.38 21.55 -9.17
C ALA A 162 -9.80 21.09 -8.79
N GLN A 163 -10.78 21.18 -9.70
CA GLN A 163 -12.16 20.71 -9.44
C GLN A 163 -12.37 19.24 -9.87
N PHE A 164 -11.44 18.67 -10.65
CA PHE A 164 -11.55 17.32 -11.20
C PHE A 164 -10.42 16.43 -10.68
N ASN A 165 -10.71 15.14 -10.48
CA ASN A 165 -9.66 14.16 -10.15
C ASN A 165 -8.86 13.77 -11.40
N ALA A 166 -7.66 13.22 -11.19
CA ALA A 166 -6.79 12.71 -12.25
C ALA A 166 -7.50 11.74 -13.20
N SER A 167 -8.28 10.79 -12.67
CA SER A 167 -9.04 9.82 -13.48
C SER A 167 -10.15 10.46 -14.32
N GLN A 168 -10.76 11.54 -13.82
CA GLN A 168 -11.80 12.28 -14.53
C GLN A 168 -11.22 13.14 -15.64
N LEU A 169 -9.99 13.65 -15.49
CA LEU A 169 -9.31 14.40 -16.55
C LEU A 169 -9.02 13.55 -17.78
N ILE A 170 -8.83 12.23 -17.60
CA ILE A 170 -8.68 11.28 -18.69
C ILE A 170 -10.04 10.95 -19.31
N THR A 171 -11.00 10.54 -18.47
CA THR A 171 -12.30 10.01 -18.93
C THR A 171 -13.26 11.09 -19.42
N GLN A 172 -13.27 12.27 -18.80
CA GLN A 172 -14.17 13.39 -19.08
C GLN A 172 -13.44 14.61 -19.70
N ARG A 173 -12.37 14.37 -20.46
CA ARG A 173 -11.51 15.42 -21.04
C ARG A 173 -12.28 16.47 -21.84
N GLU A 174 -13.35 16.08 -22.53
CA GLU A 174 -14.15 17.00 -23.35
C GLU A 174 -14.92 18.02 -22.51
N ASN A 175 -15.49 17.58 -21.38
CA ASN A 175 -16.18 18.47 -20.45
C ASN A 175 -15.20 19.48 -19.83
N VAL A 176 -14.02 19.00 -19.40
CA VAL A 176 -12.95 19.85 -18.86
C VAL A 176 -12.49 20.87 -19.90
N SER A 177 -12.28 20.44 -21.15
CA SER A 177 -11.84 21.33 -22.24
C SER A 177 -12.86 22.43 -22.53
N ARG A 178 -14.16 22.12 -22.50
CA ARG A 178 -15.23 23.11 -22.66
C ARG A 178 -15.22 24.12 -21.51
N LEU A 179 -15.10 23.65 -20.27
CA LEU A 179 -15.10 24.51 -19.08
C LEU A 179 -13.88 25.45 -19.05
N VAL A 180 -12.71 24.94 -19.46
CA VAL A 180 -11.50 25.77 -19.64
C VAL A 180 -11.72 26.83 -20.72
N ARG A 181 -12.30 26.46 -21.88
CA ARG A 181 -12.59 27.41 -22.97
C ARG A 181 -13.49 28.54 -22.50
N ASP A 182 -14.62 28.24 -21.86
CA ASP A 182 -15.61 29.24 -21.45
C ASP A 182 -15.02 30.24 -20.45
N ASN A 183 -14.24 29.75 -19.48
CA ASN A 183 -13.57 30.60 -18.50
C ASN A 183 -12.45 31.45 -19.13
N LEU A 184 -11.66 30.89 -20.04
CA LEU A 184 -10.62 31.62 -20.76
C LEU A 184 -11.19 32.72 -21.65
N VAL A 185 -12.26 32.43 -22.41
CA VAL A 185 -12.94 33.42 -23.25
C VAL A 185 -13.46 34.57 -22.39
N ARG A 186 -14.12 34.27 -21.27
CA ARG A 186 -14.64 35.27 -20.33
C ARG A 186 -13.53 36.14 -19.73
N ARG A 187 -12.39 35.54 -19.37
CA ARG A 187 -11.26 36.24 -18.74
C ARG A 187 -10.50 37.08 -19.77
N ALA A 188 -10.22 36.54 -20.95
CA ALA A 188 -9.54 37.24 -22.05
C ALA A 188 -10.34 38.44 -22.57
N ALA A 189 -11.67 38.35 -22.59
CA ALA A 189 -12.54 39.44 -23.00
C ALA A 189 -12.35 40.72 -22.15
N ARG A 190 -11.99 40.60 -20.86
CA ARG A 190 -11.71 41.76 -19.98
C ARG A 190 -10.47 42.56 -20.42
N PHE A 191 -9.55 41.90 -21.12
CA PHE A 191 -8.33 42.51 -21.66
C PHE A 191 -8.47 42.89 -23.15
N ASN A 192 -9.69 42.82 -23.70
CA ASN A 192 -9.99 43.08 -25.11
C ASN A 192 -9.28 42.12 -26.09
N ILE A 193 -8.97 40.91 -25.65
CA ILE A 193 -8.40 39.84 -26.49
C ILE A 193 -9.52 38.86 -26.83
N MET A 194 -9.61 38.47 -28.11
CA MET A 194 -10.53 37.44 -28.58
C MET A 194 -9.79 36.12 -28.74
N LEU A 195 -10.42 35.04 -28.27
CA LEU A 195 -9.94 33.67 -28.46
C LEU A 195 -10.86 32.98 -29.47
N ASP A 196 -10.30 32.58 -30.60
CA ASP A 196 -11.06 31.91 -31.67
C ASP A 196 -11.13 30.39 -31.41
N ASP A 197 -10.08 29.81 -30.82
CA ASP A 197 -10.06 28.40 -30.39
C ASP A 197 -9.20 28.20 -29.12
N VAL A 198 -9.58 27.22 -28.32
CA VAL A 198 -8.88 26.77 -27.12
C VAL A 198 -8.96 25.24 -27.09
N SER A 199 -7.80 24.59 -27.04
CA SER A 199 -7.68 23.13 -26.98
C SER A 199 -6.58 22.68 -26.02
N LEU A 200 -6.87 21.64 -25.23
CA LEU A 200 -5.87 20.95 -24.43
C LEU A 200 -5.18 19.92 -25.34
N THR A 201 -3.89 20.11 -25.66
CA THR A 201 -3.18 19.24 -26.61
C THR A 201 -2.55 18.05 -25.90
N HIS A 202 -1.79 18.31 -24.83
CA HIS A 202 -1.06 17.30 -24.07
C HIS A 202 -1.52 17.31 -22.61
N LEU A 203 -1.78 16.12 -22.06
CA LEU A 203 -2.11 15.90 -20.66
C LEU A 203 -1.33 14.67 -20.20
N ALA A 204 -0.35 14.87 -19.33
CA ALA A 204 0.47 13.79 -18.80
C ALA A 204 0.56 13.85 -17.28
N PHE A 205 0.42 12.68 -16.66
CA PHE A 205 0.63 12.45 -15.23
C PHE A 205 2.09 12.08 -14.98
N SER A 206 2.45 11.98 -13.69
CA SER A 206 3.74 11.41 -13.33
C SER A 206 3.85 9.94 -13.80
N PRO A 207 5.04 9.46 -14.16
CA PRO A 207 5.24 8.08 -14.59
C PRO A 207 4.88 7.09 -13.46
N GLU A 208 5.10 7.45 -12.19
CA GLU A 208 4.73 6.61 -11.03
C GLU A 208 3.21 6.45 -10.93
N PHE A 209 2.44 7.53 -11.12
CA PHE A 209 0.98 7.48 -11.10
C PHE A 209 0.42 6.65 -12.25
N THR A 210 0.99 6.81 -13.45
CA THR A 210 0.59 6.03 -14.63
C THR A 210 0.81 4.54 -14.40
N ALA A 211 1.98 4.16 -13.87
CA ALA A 211 2.29 2.78 -13.52
C ALA A 211 1.37 2.23 -12.42
N ALA A 212 1.04 3.03 -11.41
CA ALA A 212 0.12 2.63 -10.34
C ALA A 212 -1.32 2.41 -10.83
N VAL A 213 -1.81 3.26 -11.74
CA VAL A 213 -3.15 3.09 -12.35
C VAL A 213 -3.19 1.85 -13.23
N GLU A 214 -2.16 1.61 -14.04
CA GLU A 214 -2.03 0.40 -14.86
C GLU A 214 -1.98 -0.85 -13.97
N ALA A 215 -1.15 -0.85 -12.93
CA ALA A 215 -1.05 -1.96 -11.97
C ALA A 215 -2.39 -2.22 -11.26
N LYS A 216 -3.11 -1.17 -10.84
CA LYS A 216 -4.44 -1.30 -10.23
C LYS A 216 -5.46 -1.88 -11.20
N GLN A 217 -5.42 -1.49 -12.47
CA GLN A 217 -6.30 -2.07 -13.50
C GLN A 217 -5.99 -3.55 -13.73
N VAL A 218 -4.71 -3.94 -13.79
CA VAL A 218 -4.31 -5.34 -13.90
C VAL A 218 -4.78 -6.13 -12.68
N ALA A 219 -4.54 -5.63 -11.47
CA ALA A 219 -4.98 -6.29 -10.24
C ALA A 219 -6.50 -6.44 -10.15
N GLN A 220 -7.28 -5.42 -10.58
CA GLN A 220 -8.74 -5.51 -10.63
C GLN A 220 -9.22 -6.55 -11.66
N GLN A 221 -8.59 -6.61 -12.84
CA GLN A 221 -8.91 -7.64 -13.84
C GLN A 221 -8.57 -9.04 -13.34
N GLU A 222 -7.43 -9.20 -12.66
CA GLU A 222 -7.03 -10.47 -12.06
C GLU A 222 -7.99 -10.90 -10.94
N ALA A 223 -8.40 -9.98 -10.06
CA ALA A 223 -9.37 -10.25 -9.02
C ALA A 223 -10.74 -10.67 -9.59
N GLN A 224 -11.22 -9.99 -10.62
CA GLN A 224 -12.45 -10.38 -11.32
C GLN A 224 -12.34 -11.76 -11.97
N ARG A 225 -11.18 -12.04 -12.59
CA ARG A 225 -10.92 -13.35 -13.18
C ARG A 225 -10.84 -14.45 -12.12
N ALA A 226 -10.21 -14.19 -10.98
CA ALA A 226 -10.12 -15.13 -9.87
C ALA A 226 -11.52 -15.42 -9.29
N ALA A 227 -12.35 -14.40 -9.09
CA ALA A 227 -13.74 -14.57 -8.67
C ALA A 227 -14.53 -15.45 -9.65
N PHE A 228 -14.40 -15.21 -10.96
CA PHE A 228 -15.04 -16.04 -11.98
C PHE A 228 -14.56 -17.52 -11.94
N VAL A 229 -13.27 -17.76 -11.66
CA VAL A 229 -12.73 -19.12 -11.49
C VAL A 229 -13.31 -19.79 -10.25
N VAL A 230 -13.45 -19.07 -9.13
CA VAL A 230 -14.06 -19.59 -7.90
C VAL A 230 -15.53 -19.94 -8.13
N ASP A 231 -16.29 -19.07 -8.78
CA ASP A 231 -17.70 -19.34 -9.12
C ASP A 231 -17.84 -20.55 -10.03
N LYS A 232 -16.98 -20.66 -11.05
CA LYS A 232 -16.92 -21.84 -11.91
C LYS A 232 -16.63 -23.12 -11.11
N ALA A 233 -15.65 -23.09 -10.22
CA ALA A 233 -15.31 -24.24 -9.37
C ALA A 233 -16.46 -24.61 -8.41
N ARG A 234 -17.20 -23.63 -7.88
CA ARG A 234 -18.38 -23.84 -7.03
C ARG A 234 -19.51 -24.50 -7.80
N GLN A 235 -19.77 -24.05 -9.03
CA GLN A 235 -20.77 -24.66 -9.92
C GLN A 235 -20.39 -26.09 -10.30
N GLU A 236 -19.12 -26.34 -10.63
CA GLU A 236 -18.61 -27.69 -10.94
C GLU A 236 -18.72 -28.63 -9.73
N LYS A 237 -18.39 -28.17 -8.52
CA LYS A 237 -18.59 -28.92 -7.27
C LYS A 237 -20.06 -29.28 -7.05
N GLN A 238 -20.97 -28.32 -7.22
CA GLN A 238 -22.40 -28.57 -7.06
C GLN A 238 -22.90 -29.57 -8.12
N ALA A 239 -22.47 -29.44 -9.37
CA ALA A 239 -22.79 -30.40 -10.42
C ALA A 239 -22.24 -31.80 -10.10
N ALA A 240 -21.05 -31.91 -9.52
CA ALA A 240 -20.47 -33.18 -9.10
C ALA A 240 -21.25 -33.84 -7.95
N ILE A 241 -21.68 -33.07 -6.94
CA ILE A 241 -22.51 -33.58 -5.83
C ILE A 241 -23.86 -34.09 -6.36
N VAL A 242 -24.53 -33.29 -7.19
CA VAL A 242 -25.82 -33.67 -7.80
C VAL A 242 -25.66 -34.92 -8.67
N ARG A 243 -24.57 -35.01 -9.44
CA ARG A 243 -24.26 -36.21 -10.24
C ARG A 243 -24.03 -37.43 -9.35
N ALA A 244 -23.21 -37.32 -8.31
CA ALA A 244 -22.94 -38.42 -7.38
C ALA A 244 -24.20 -38.86 -6.62
N GLN A 245 -25.07 -37.93 -6.23
CA GLN A 245 -26.38 -38.25 -5.64
C GLN A 245 -27.30 -38.94 -6.64
N GLY A 246 -27.34 -38.47 -7.89
CA GLY A 246 -28.10 -39.09 -8.97
C GLY A 246 -27.61 -40.52 -9.25
N GLU A 247 -26.29 -40.73 -9.27
CA GLU A 247 -25.66 -42.04 -9.42
C GLU A 247 -25.95 -42.95 -8.22
N ALA A 248 -25.84 -42.44 -6.99
CA ALA A 248 -26.16 -43.21 -5.79
C ALA A 248 -27.64 -43.61 -5.75
N ARG A 249 -28.55 -42.69 -6.09
CA ARG A 249 -30.00 -42.97 -6.16
C ARG A 249 -30.33 -43.96 -7.28
N SER A 250 -29.66 -43.83 -8.42
CA SER A 250 -29.77 -44.79 -9.53
C SER A 250 -29.28 -46.17 -9.11
N ALA A 251 -28.12 -46.26 -8.44
CA ALA A 251 -27.57 -47.49 -7.93
C ALA A 251 -28.47 -48.15 -6.85
N GLU A 252 -29.09 -47.36 -5.98
CA GLU A 252 -30.07 -47.83 -5.00
C GLU A 252 -31.31 -48.42 -5.67
N LEU A 253 -31.90 -47.70 -6.64
CA LEU A 253 -33.06 -48.18 -7.41
C LEU A 253 -32.75 -49.45 -8.22
N ILE A 254 -31.55 -49.49 -8.83
CA ILE A 254 -31.06 -50.68 -9.52
C ILE A 254 -30.85 -51.82 -8.52
N GLY A 255 -30.28 -51.53 -7.34
CA GLY A 255 -30.09 -52.50 -6.26
C GLY A 255 -31.41 -53.09 -5.75
N ASP A 256 -32.46 -52.28 -5.63
CA ASP A 256 -33.78 -52.75 -5.22
C ASP A 256 -34.52 -53.51 -6.33
N ALA A 257 -34.30 -53.15 -7.60
CA ALA A 257 -34.75 -53.96 -8.75
C ALA A 257 -34.03 -55.32 -8.79
N ILE A 258 -32.72 -55.34 -8.52
CA ILE A 258 -31.90 -56.56 -8.38
C ILE A 258 -32.43 -57.45 -7.25
N LYS A 259 -32.75 -56.90 -6.09
CA LYS A 259 -33.33 -57.66 -4.95
C LYS A 259 -34.66 -58.32 -5.30
N LYS A 260 -35.49 -57.68 -6.14
CA LYS A 260 -36.80 -58.20 -6.55
C LYS A 260 -36.72 -59.36 -7.53
N SER A 261 -35.66 -59.45 -8.34
CA SER A 261 -35.50 -60.53 -9.31
C SER A 261 -34.04 -60.94 -9.47
N ARG A 262 -33.71 -62.15 -8.99
CA ARG A 262 -32.38 -62.79 -9.18
C ARG A 262 -31.97 -62.85 -10.65
N SER A 263 -32.94 -63.09 -11.54
CA SER A 263 -32.75 -63.18 -12.99
C SER A 263 -32.18 -61.90 -13.63
N TYR A 264 -32.30 -60.74 -12.99
CA TYR A 264 -31.73 -59.49 -13.51
C TYR A 264 -30.22 -59.37 -13.27
N VAL A 265 -29.70 -59.97 -12.19
CA VAL A 265 -28.25 -60.05 -11.92
C VAL A 265 -27.60 -60.94 -12.96
N ASP A 266 -28.18 -62.12 -13.18
CA ASP A 266 -27.69 -63.07 -14.18
C ASP A 266 -27.69 -62.42 -15.57
N LEU A 267 -28.75 -61.71 -15.95
CA LEU A 267 -28.81 -60.95 -17.22
C LEU A 267 -27.70 -59.89 -17.32
N ARG A 268 -27.42 -59.15 -16.24
CA ARG A 268 -26.36 -58.13 -16.23
C ARG A 268 -24.96 -58.72 -16.26
N GLU A 269 -24.74 -59.87 -15.64
CA GLU A 269 -23.49 -60.62 -15.80
C GLU A 269 -23.29 -61.07 -17.25
N PHE A 270 -24.33 -61.55 -17.93
CA PHE A 270 -24.26 -61.88 -19.36
C PHE A 270 -24.01 -60.65 -20.25
N GLU A 271 -24.66 -59.51 -19.98
CA GLU A 271 -24.43 -58.26 -20.72
C GLU A 271 -23.02 -57.73 -20.51
N ASN A 272 -22.50 -57.74 -19.27
CA ASN A 272 -21.13 -57.34 -18.96
C ASN A 272 -20.12 -58.28 -19.62
N ALA A 273 -20.34 -59.60 -19.57
CA ALA A 273 -19.49 -60.58 -20.26
C ALA A 273 -19.48 -60.33 -21.78
N ARG A 274 -20.64 -60.03 -22.38
CA ARG A 274 -20.75 -59.66 -23.79
C ARG A 274 -20.04 -58.35 -24.12
N GLN A 275 -20.13 -57.35 -23.25
CA GLN A 275 -19.47 -56.05 -23.45
C GLN A 275 -17.95 -56.18 -23.34
N VAL A 276 -17.45 -56.91 -22.34
CA VAL A 276 -16.03 -57.25 -22.19
C VAL A 276 -15.53 -58.02 -23.41
N ALA A 277 -16.29 -58.99 -23.92
CA ALA A 277 -15.96 -59.71 -25.14
C ALA A 277 -15.88 -58.77 -26.36
N SER A 278 -16.80 -57.80 -26.49
CA SER A 278 -16.77 -56.80 -27.56
C SER A 278 -15.56 -55.87 -27.47
N ILE A 279 -15.20 -55.42 -26.27
CA ILE A 279 -14.02 -54.58 -26.03
C ILE A 279 -12.75 -55.36 -26.40
N LEU A 280 -12.63 -56.61 -25.93
CA LEU A 280 -11.50 -57.49 -26.25
C LEU A 280 -11.39 -57.79 -27.75
N GLN A 281 -12.52 -57.99 -28.44
CA GLN A 281 -12.56 -58.17 -29.90
C GLN A 281 -12.06 -56.94 -30.65
N SER A 282 -12.38 -55.73 -30.17
CA SER A 282 -11.96 -54.46 -30.77
C SER A 282 -10.54 -54.04 -30.41
N SER A 283 -9.97 -54.59 -29.33
CA SER A 283 -8.62 -54.25 -28.87
C SER A 283 -7.55 -54.86 -29.78
N ALA A 284 -6.46 -54.13 -30.00
CA ALA A 284 -5.36 -54.59 -30.85
C ALA A 284 -4.57 -55.78 -30.24
N ASN A 285 -4.70 -56.02 -28.93
CA ASN A 285 -3.99 -57.07 -28.20
C ASN A 285 -4.96 -58.21 -27.84
N LYS A 286 -4.94 -59.30 -28.62
CA LYS A 286 -5.89 -60.41 -28.46
C LYS A 286 -5.51 -61.30 -27.27
N VAL A 287 -6.26 -61.16 -26.18
CA VAL A 287 -6.19 -62.04 -25.00
C VAL A 287 -7.41 -62.95 -24.99
N TYR A 288 -7.19 -64.27 -24.96
CA TYR A 288 -8.28 -65.25 -24.82
C TYR A 288 -8.53 -65.51 -23.34
N LEU A 289 -9.75 -65.24 -22.89
CA LEU A 289 -10.20 -65.55 -21.53
C LEU A 289 -11.05 -66.82 -21.57
N ASP A 290 -10.86 -67.68 -20.57
CA ASP A 290 -11.70 -68.84 -20.33
C ASP A 290 -13.05 -68.41 -19.74
N SER A 291 -14.02 -69.35 -19.66
CA SER A 291 -15.34 -69.08 -19.09
C SER A 291 -15.28 -68.58 -17.64
N THR A 292 -14.22 -68.94 -16.92
CA THR A 292 -13.94 -68.50 -15.55
C THR A 292 -13.45 -67.05 -15.49
N GLY A 293 -12.59 -66.63 -16.41
CA GLY A 293 -12.15 -65.23 -16.57
C GLY A 293 -13.22 -64.29 -17.11
N LEU A 294 -14.22 -64.82 -17.82
CA LEU A 294 -15.43 -64.09 -18.28
C LEU A 294 -16.58 -64.07 -17.27
N GLY A 295 -16.44 -64.72 -16.11
CA GLY A 295 -17.45 -64.72 -15.04
C GLY A 295 -18.72 -65.54 -15.35
N LEU A 296 -18.70 -66.45 -16.32
CA LEU A 296 -19.87 -67.19 -16.80
C LEU A 296 -20.24 -68.43 -15.96
N ASN A 297 -19.75 -68.54 -14.72
CA ASN A 297 -19.84 -69.78 -13.95
C ASN A 297 -21.06 -69.78 -13.00
N VAL A 298 -22.15 -70.41 -13.44
CA VAL A 298 -23.48 -70.40 -12.78
C VAL A 298 -23.55 -71.26 -11.48
N ASN A 299 -22.49 -71.99 -11.10
CA ASN A 299 -22.51 -72.96 -9.99
C ASN A 299 -21.49 -72.70 -8.85
N LYS A 300 -21.46 -71.48 -8.28
CA LYS A 300 -20.78 -71.25 -6.99
C LYS A 300 -21.63 -70.41 -6.05
N SER A 301 -22.54 -71.06 -5.33
CA SER A 301 -23.11 -70.54 -4.09
C SER A 301 -22.50 -71.30 -2.92
N GLN A 302 -21.91 -70.54 -1.99
CA GLN A 302 -21.21 -70.92 -0.75
C GLN A 302 -19.69 -71.03 -0.85
N GLU A 303 -19.01 -69.90 -0.61
CA GLU A 303 -17.80 -69.79 0.25
C GLU A 303 -17.16 -68.41 0.06
N SER A 304 -17.32 -67.52 1.06
CA SER A 304 -16.30 -66.52 1.46
C SER A 304 -16.88 -65.50 2.45
N SER A 305 -17.08 -65.93 3.69
CA SER A 305 -17.28 -65.04 4.84
C SER A 305 -16.16 -65.26 5.85
N ASN A 306 -14.91 -64.90 5.53
CA ASN A 306 -13.84 -64.90 6.56
C ASN A 306 -12.57 -64.09 6.25
N SER A 307 -12.69 -62.91 5.63
CA SER A 307 -11.54 -61.99 5.58
C SER A 307 -12.01 -60.54 5.55
N LYS A 308 -12.18 -59.95 6.76
CA LYS A 308 -12.23 -58.49 7.02
C LYS A 308 -12.32 -58.22 8.53
N ARG A 309 -11.22 -58.48 9.24
CA ARG A 309 -10.95 -57.92 10.59
C ARG A 309 -9.45 -57.71 10.75
N ARG A 310 -8.93 -56.65 10.12
CA ARG A 310 -7.73 -55.93 10.58
C ARG A 310 -7.59 -54.65 9.77
N ILE A 311 -7.10 -53.60 10.43
CA ILE A 311 -6.98 -52.20 10.00
C ILE A 311 -8.24 -51.37 10.30
N GLN A 312 -8.39 -51.05 11.59
CA GLN A 312 -9.04 -49.81 12.01
C GLN A 312 -8.06 -49.15 12.98
N ALA A 313 -7.16 -48.34 12.42
CA ALA A 313 -6.27 -47.48 13.18
C ALA A 313 -7.07 -46.29 13.70
N SER A 314 -6.79 -45.96 14.95
CA SER A 314 -7.42 -44.92 15.79
C SER A 314 -7.51 -43.57 15.10
N THR A 315 -8.71 -43.21 14.64
CA THR A 315 -9.08 -41.83 14.34
C THR A 315 -9.51 -41.21 15.67
N GLY A 316 -8.67 -40.37 16.27
CA GLY A 316 -9.08 -39.52 17.39
C GLY A 316 -10.24 -38.65 16.93
N THR A 317 -11.37 -38.73 17.61
CA THR A 317 -12.56 -37.93 17.30
C THR A 317 -12.24 -36.45 17.50
N MET A 318 -12.11 -35.71 16.40
CA MET A 318 -12.04 -34.25 16.38
C MET A 318 -13.30 -33.69 17.04
N THR A 319 -13.14 -32.87 18.07
CA THR A 319 -14.27 -32.23 18.77
C THR A 319 -14.43 -30.80 18.28
N SER A 320 -15.50 -30.55 17.54
CA SER A 320 -16.01 -29.21 17.28
C SER A 320 -16.62 -28.67 18.57
N VAL A 321 -16.14 -27.51 19.01
CA VAL A 321 -16.53 -26.86 20.28
C VAL A 321 -17.52 -25.74 19.99
N LYS A 322 -18.54 -25.62 20.85
CA LYS A 322 -19.54 -24.56 20.80
C LYS A 322 -19.29 -23.48 21.87
N SER A 323 -19.83 -22.28 21.66
CA SER A 323 -19.75 -21.23 22.66
C SER A 323 -20.61 -21.57 23.88
N VAL A 324 -20.10 -21.23 25.06
CA VAL A 324 -20.82 -21.30 26.34
C VAL A 324 -21.60 -20.02 26.54
N SER A 325 -21.00 -18.89 26.20
CA SER A 325 -21.65 -17.58 26.19
C SER A 325 -21.09 -16.73 25.05
N SER A 326 -21.90 -15.80 24.58
CA SER A 326 -21.50 -14.84 23.57
C SER A 326 -22.08 -13.47 23.85
N LEU A 327 -21.39 -12.44 23.38
CA LEU A 327 -21.74 -11.04 23.53
C LEU A 327 -21.39 -10.30 22.24
N TRP A 328 -22.29 -9.47 21.75
CA TRP A 328 -22.01 -8.58 20.62
C TRP A 328 -21.49 -7.25 21.15
N LEU A 329 -20.41 -6.78 20.54
CA LEU A 329 -19.79 -5.48 20.81
C LEU A 329 -20.32 -4.43 19.83
N ASP A 330 -20.29 -3.16 20.24
CA ASP A 330 -20.73 -2.07 19.38
C ASP A 330 -19.71 -1.82 18.25
N ILE A 331 -18.42 -1.88 18.59
CA ILE A 331 -17.27 -1.64 17.71
C ILE A 331 -16.50 -2.96 17.48
N PRO A 332 -15.96 -3.21 16.26
CA PRO A 332 -15.11 -4.37 15.96
C PRO A 332 -13.94 -4.56 16.94
N PRO A 333 -13.82 -5.74 17.58
CA PRO A 333 -12.67 -6.06 18.43
C PRO A 333 -11.44 -6.41 17.60
N SER A 334 -10.30 -5.79 17.90
CA SER A 334 -9.02 -5.95 17.20
C SER A 334 -7.94 -6.61 18.04
N CYS A 335 -8.06 -6.68 19.36
CA CYS A 335 -7.07 -7.40 20.17
C CYS A 335 -7.65 -7.72 21.53
N ILE A 336 -7.14 -8.77 22.16
CA ILE A 336 -7.59 -9.22 23.47
C ILE A 336 -6.40 -9.76 24.27
N GLU A 337 -6.33 -9.38 25.55
CA GLU A 337 -5.37 -9.96 26.47
C GLU A 337 -5.93 -9.99 27.91
N PHE A 338 -5.73 -11.11 28.62
CA PHE A 338 -6.05 -11.22 30.04
C PHE A 338 -5.09 -10.41 30.90
N VAL A 339 -5.62 -9.79 31.97
CA VAL A 339 -4.85 -8.98 32.90
C VAL A 339 -3.94 -9.89 33.76
N PRO A 340 -2.62 -9.69 33.76
CA PRO A 340 -1.71 -10.45 34.61
C PRO A 340 -2.08 -10.32 36.10
N GLY A 341 -2.11 -11.45 36.82
CA GLY A 341 -2.48 -11.47 38.24
C GLY A 341 -3.99 -11.42 38.52
N HIS A 342 -4.81 -11.10 37.53
CA HIS A 342 -6.28 -11.02 37.63
C HIS A 342 -6.95 -11.92 36.59
N PRO A 343 -7.06 -13.25 36.83
CA PRO A 343 -7.59 -14.21 35.86
C PRO A 343 -9.05 -13.97 35.47
N GLU A 344 -9.78 -13.18 36.25
CA GLU A 344 -11.15 -12.76 35.99
C GLU A 344 -11.26 -11.53 35.09
N LEU A 345 -10.17 -10.80 34.82
CA LEU A 345 -10.19 -9.57 34.03
C LEU A 345 -9.46 -9.73 32.71
N PHE A 346 -10.00 -9.13 31.65
CA PHE A 346 -9.34 -9.05 30.36
C PHE A 346 -9.70 -7.74 29.66
N VAL A 347 -8.79 -7.28 28.80
CA VAL A 347 -8.94 -6.05 28.03
C VAL A 347 -9.16 -6.40 26.56
N VAL A 348 -10.11 -5.73 25.93
CA VAL A 348 -10.36 -5.80 24.49
C VAL A 348 -10.09 -4.43 23.88
N GLY A 349 -9.17 -4.39 22.90
CA GLY A 349 -9.01 -3.23 22.04
C GLY A 349 -9.95 -3.30 20.86
N THR A 350 -10.44 -2.15 20.41
CA THR A 350 -11.37 -2.05 19.28
C THR A 350 -10.83 -1.15 18.19
N TYR A 351 -11.32 -1.41 16.98
CA TYR A 351 -10.97 -0.69 15.77
C TYR A 351 -12.25 -0.26 15.06
N PHE A 352 -12.41 1.05 14.91
CA PHE A 352 -13.47 1.64 14.11
C PHE A 352 -12.86 2.47 12.99
N LEU A 353 -13.29 2.19 11.77
CA LEU A 353 -13.02 3.05 10.63
C LEU A 353 -14.29 3.84 10.35
N GLU A 354 -14.27 5.15 10.61
CA GLU A 354 -15.38 6.01 10.25
C GLU A 354 -15.51 6.01 8.72
N LYS A 355 -16.63 5.46 8.25
CA LYS A 355 -17.01 5.58 6.85
C LYS A 355 -17.46 7.02 6.63
N THR A 356 -16.68 7.79 5.89
CA THR A 356 -17.15 9.03 5.31
C THR A 356 -18.24 8.70 4.27
N GLY A 357 -19.50 8.73 4.71
CA GLY A 357 -20.70 8.66 3.87
C GLY A 357 -21.26 7.24 3.64
N GLN A 358 -22.17 6.81 4.51
CA GLN A 358 -23.26 5.89 4.15
C GLN A 358 -24.58 6.57 4.50
N ASP A 359 -24.89 7.65 3.79
CA ASP A 359 -26.23 8.26 3.71
C ASP A 359 -26.40 9.06 2.40
N GLU A 360 -25.69 8.72 1.31
CA GLU A 360 -25.93 9.31 -0.02
C GLU A 360 -25.63 8.31 -1.14
N GLU A 361 -26.59 7.42 -1.45
CA GLU A 361 -26.69 6.85 -2.80
C GLU A 361 -27.39 7.88 -3.70
N GLU A 362 -26.60 8.78 -4.31
CA GLU A 362 -26.82 9.44 -5.62
C GLU A 362 -25.90 10.68 -5.76
N SER A 363 -24.60 10.49 -5.99
CA SER A 363 -23.81 11.33 -6.91
C SER A 363 -22.36 10.84 -6.97
N GLY A 364 -21.92 10.46 -8.18
CA GLY A 364 -20.57 9.95 -8.43
C GLY A 364 -19.51 11.05 -8.41
N THR A 365 -18.93 11.33 -7.26
CA THR A 365 -17.65 12.06 -7.13
C THR A 365 -16.77 11.39 -6.09
N THR A 366 -15.67 10.76 -6.54
CA THR A 366 -14.59 10.27 -5.68
C THR A 366 -13.74 11.45 -5.21
N SER A 367 -14.05 12.08 -4.09
CA SER A 367 -13.12 13.00 -3.43
C SER A 367 -11.86 12.26 -3.01
N GLU A 368 -10.74 12.99 -3.02
CA GLU A 368 -9.58 12.72 -2.18
C GLU A 368 -9.96 12.02 -0.88
N THR A 369 -9.24 10.95 -0.61
CA THR A 369 -9.25 10.32 0.70
C THR A 369 -8.77 11.36 1.70
N SER A 370 -9.72 12.07 2.31
CA SER A 370 -9.57 12.55 3.68
C SER A 370 -8.87 11.45 4.48
N PRO A 371 -7.86 11.76 5.31
CA PRO A 371 -7.21 10.76 6.13
C PRO A 371 -8.29 9.92 6.81
N GLN A 372 -8.24 8.60 6.58
CA GLN A 372 -9.21 7.67 7.13
C GLN A 372 -9.31 7.90 8.63
N HIS A 373 -10.42 8.45 9.10
CA HIS A 373 -10.60 8.73 10.51
C HIS A 373 -10.85 7.40 11.22
N ARG A 374 -9.87 6.99 12.02
CA ARG A 374 -9.86 5.71 12.73
C ARG A 374 -9.97 5.99 14.21
N THR A 375 -11.03 5.50 14.82
CA THR A 375 -11.28 5.65 16.26
C THR A 375 -11.34 4.27 16.91
N GLY A 376 -11.26 4.22 18.23
CA GLY A 376 -11.24 2.95 18.94
C GLY A 376 -11.66 3.15 20.39
N SER A 377 -11.57 2.08 21.14
CA SER A 377 -11.87 2.05 22.57
C SER A 377 -11.15 0.87 23.22
N LEU A 378 -10.74 1.04 24.47
CA LEU A 378 -10.28 -0.05 25.34
C LEU A 378 -11.41 -0.44 26.28
N LEU A 379 -11.82 -1.70 26.22
CA LEU A 379 -12.92 -2.26 26.99
C LEU A 379 -12.35 -3.20 28.06
N LEU A 380 -12.59 -2.89 29.34
CA LEU A 380 -12.27 -3.77 30.45
C LEU A 380 -13.47 -4.66 30.76
N PHE A 381 -13.29 -5.96 30.61
CA PHE A 381 -14.31 -6.94 30.93
C PHE A 381 -13.94 -7.75 32.17
N LYS A 382 -14.98 -8.24 32.85
CA LYS A 382 -14.89 -9.23 33.92
C LYS A 382 -15.60 -10.50 33.51
N LEU A 383 -14.95 -11.64 33.75
CA LEU A 383 -15.43 -12.98 33.53
C LEU A 383 -15.85 -13.62 34.86
N ASP A 384 -17.14 -13.56 35.17
CA ASP A 384 -17.74 -14.19 36.34
C ASP A 384 -18.31 -15.56 35.95
N GLY A 385 -17.51 -16.61 36.15
CA GLY A 385 -17.84 -17.98 35.75
C GLY A 385 -17.75 -18.15 34.23
N ASP A 386 -18.90 -18.10 33.55
CA ASP A 386 -19.04 -18.09 32.08
C ASP A 386 -19.69 -16.80 31.57
N ARG A 387 -20.08 -15.89 32.46
CA ARG A 387 -20.73 -14.63 32.09
C ARG A 387 -19.69 -13.53 31.95
N VAL A 388 -19.72 -12.85 30.81
CA VAL A 388 -18.89 -11.67 30.54
C VAL A 388 -19.68 -10.41 30.88
N THR A 389 -19.09 -9.51 31.64
CA THR A 389 -19.67 -8.20 31.99
C THR A 389 -18.67 -7.09 31.72
N LEU A 390 -19.09 -6.06 30.98
CA LEU A 390 -18.29 -4.85 30.76
C LEU A 390 -18.18 -4.05 32.07
N LYS A 391 -16.96 -3.72 32.50
CA LYS A 391 -16.70 -2.90 33.69
C LYS A 391 -16.41 -1.44 33.37
N HIS A 392 -15.57 -1.21 32.37
CA HIS A 392 -15.11 0.13 32.02
C HIS A 392 -14.85 0.20 30.51
N GLU A 393 -15.17 1.34 29.92
CA GLU A 393 -14.93 1.65 28.53
C GLU A 393 -14.18 2.97 28.45
N LEU A 394 -13.06 2.97 27.73
CA LEU A 394 -12.25 4.15 27.49
C LEU A 394 -12.14 4.39 25.99
N SER A 395 -12.87 5.38 25.48
CA SER A 395 -12.80 5.77 24.06
C SER A 395 -11.47 6.44 23.73
N THR A 396 -10.90 6.11 22.58
CA THR A 396 -9.63 6.62 22.09
C THR A 396 -9.80 7.32 20.74
N PRO A 397 -9.08 8.44 20.50
CA PRO A 397 -9.16 9.20 19.25
C PRO A 397 -8.43 8.52 18.08
N PHE A 398 -7.91 7.31 18.31
CA PHE A 398 -7.21 6.46 17.35
C PHE A 398 -7.71 5.02 17.54
N ALA A 399 -7.62 4.20 16.49
CA ALA A 399 -7.93 2.77 16.60
C ALA A 399 -6.76 2.01 17.26
N ILE A 400 -7.09 0.92 17.95
CA ILE A 400 -6.11 0.05 18.61
C ILE A 400 -5.82 -1.15 17.70
N PHE A 401 -4.56 -1.40 17.37
CA PHE A 401 -4.15 -2.56 16.56
C PHE A 401 -3.74 -3.75 17.41
N ASP A 402 -3.07 -3.47 18.53
CA ASP A 402 -2.47 -4.50 19.36
C ASP A 402 -2.28 -3.99 20.78
N ILE A 403 -2.36 -4.88 21.76
CA ILE A 403 -2.16 -4.57 23.17
C ILE A 403 -1.28 -5.63 23.82
N HIS A 404 -0.35 -5.17 24.67
CA HIS A 404 0.50 -6.06 25.45
C HIS A 404 0.76 -5.54 26.86
N PHE A 405 0.53 -6.40 27.85
CA PHE A 405 0.95 -6.13 29.23
C PHE A 405 2.46 -6.26 29.41
N SER A 406 3.04 -5.35 30.20
CA SER A 406 4.46 -5.41 30.55
C SER A 406 4.73 -6.53 31.57
N GLN A 407 5.73 -7.37 31.28
CA GLN A 407 6.07 -8.57 32.09
C GLN A 407 6.65 -8.25 33.48
N ASN A 408 7.06 -7.00 33.75
CA ASN A 408 7.69 -6.59 35.01
C ASN A 408 6.71 -6.17 36.13
N THR A 409 5.41 -6.47 35.98
CA THR A 409 4.35 -5.93 36.86
C THR A 409 3.90 -6.89 37.97
N ASN A 410 4.58 -8.03 38.15
CA ASN A 410 4.16 -9.09 39.08
C ASN A 410 4.14 -8.71 40.58
N SER A 411 4.49 -7.47 40.95
CA SER A 411 4.53 -7.01 42.35
C SER A 411 3.74 -5.74 42.64
N SER A 412 3.09 -5.12 41.65
CA SER A 412 2.25 -3.92 41.84
C SER A 412 0.76 -4.23 41.66
N PRO A 413 -0.15 -3.58 42.41
CA PRO A 413 -1.60 -3.78 42.27
C PRO A 413 -2.20 -3.25 40.96
N THR A 414 -1.36 -2.66 40.10
CA THR A 414 -1.76 -2.07 38.83
C THR A 414 -0.84 -2.57 37.72
N CYS A 415 -1.40 -2.96 36.59
CA CYS A 415 -0.65 -3.47 35.45
C CYS A 415 -0.43 -2.36 34.41
N LEU A 416 0.78 -2.31 33.85
CA LEU A 416 1.11 -1.43 32.73
C LEU A 416 0.72 -2.11 31.41
N LEU A 417 -0.18 -1.47 30.66
CA LEU A 417 -0.64 -1.91 29.35
C LEU A 417 -0.10 -0.96 28.28
N GLY A 418 0.59 -1.51 27.27
CA GLY A 418 0.89 -0.78 26.05
C GLY A 418 -0.18 -1.04 24.99
N ALA A 419 -0.47 -0.05 24.16
CA ALA A 419 -1.34 -0.19 22.99
C ALA A 419 -0.71 0.45 21.75
N ALA A 420 -0.59 -0.35 20.69
CA ALA A 420 -0.19 0.12 19.36
C ALA A 420 -1.40 0.76 18.66
N THR A 421 -1.20 1.94 18.09
CA THR A 421 -2.29 2.77 17.56
C THR A 421 -2.23 2.95 16.05
N SER A 422 -3.37 3.34 15.48
CA SER A 422 -3.51 3.66 14.05
C SER A 422 -2.89 5.00 13.61
N THR A 423 -2.22 5.72 14.49
CA THR A 423 -1.65 7.05 14.20
C THR A 423 -0.16 7.09 14.48
N GLY A 424 0.55 5.95 14.45
CA GLY A 424 2.00 5.93 14.63
C GLY A 424 2.45 6.21 16.07
N SER A 425 1.54 6.06 17.02
CA SER A 425 1.78 6.32 18.45
C SER A 425 1.72 5.04 19.27
N LEU A 426 2.53 4.96 20.34
CA LEU A 426 2.45 3.93 21.36
C LEU A 426 1.83 4.55 22.62
N SER A 427 0.64 4.09 22.99
CA SER A 427 -0.08 4.61 24.15
C SER A 427 0.12 3.71 25.36
N LEU A 428 0.38 4.29 26.53
CA LEU A 428 0.58 3.57 27.78
C LEU A 428 -0.59 3.84 28.73
N TYR A 429 -1.12 2.77 29.30
CA TYR A 429 -2.25 2.78 30.22
C TYR A 429 -1.90 2.05 31.50
N ARG A 430 -2.52 2.46 32.60
CA ARG A 430 -2.53 1.74 33.85
C ARG A 430 -3.89 1.08 34.00
N VAL A 431 -3.88 -0.24 34.13
CA VAL A 431 -5.08 -1.06 34.35
C VAL A 431 -5.15 -1.42 35.82
N SER A 432 -6.26 -1.03 36.44
CA SER A 432 -6.64 -1.40 37.81
C SER A 432 -7.72 -2.49 37.76
N THR A 433 -8.23 -2.89 38.93
CA THR A 433 -9.34 -3.85 39.04
C THR A 433 -10.65 -3.31 38.46
N ASP A 434 -10.84 -1.99 38.46
CA ASP A 434 -12.12 -1.35 38.13
C ASP A 434 -12.08 -0.47 36.89
N ASP A 435 -10.92 0.14 36.57
CA ASP A 435 -10.79 1.14 35.53
C ASP A 435 -9.49 1.00 34.71
N ILE A 436 -9.50 1.62 33.53
CA ILE A 436 -8.33 1.81 32.67
C ILE A 436 -8.03 3.31 32.65
N THR A 437 -6.81 3.68 33.02
CA THR A 437 -6.37 5.08 33.06
C THR A 437 -5.26 5.32 32.04
N LEU A 438 -5.42 6.34 31.20
CA LEU A 438 -4.37 6.76 30.26
C LEU A 438 -3.21 7.39 31.05
N LEU A 439 -1.99 6.91 30.83
CA LEU A 439 -0.78 7.51 31.40
C LEU A 439 -0.18 8.52 30.43
N THR A 440 0.05 8.10 29.19
CA THR A 440 0.71 8.92 28.18
C THR A 440 0.50 8.34 26.78
N VAL A 441 0.55 9.20 25.78
CA VAL A 441 0.53 8.84 24.35
C VAL A 441 1.85 9.29 23.75
N HIS A 442 2.67 8.33 23.34
CA HIS A 442 3.97 8.60 22.72
C HIS A 442 3.81 8.63 21.20
N GLN A 443 3.79 9.82 20.62
CA GLN A 443 3.78 10.01 19.16
C GLN A 443 5.18 9.75 18.61
N LEU A 444 5.41 8.55 18.08
CA LEU A 444 6.73 8.09 17.65
C LEU A 444 6.98 8.39 16.16
N PHE A 445 5.95 8.21 15.34
CA PHE A 445 5.99 8.34 13.88
C PHE A 445 4.95 9.34 13.37
N PRO A 446 4.94 9.72 12.09
CA PRO A 446 3.85 10.51 11.52
C PRO A 446 2.49 9.83 11.68
N THR A 447 1.42 10.62 11.72
CA THR A 447 0.03 10.13 11.90
C THR A 447 -0.48 9.26 10.74
N THR A 448 0.25 9.25 9.62
CA THR A 448 0.00 8.39 8.45
C THR A 448 0.54 6.98 8.61
N SER A 449 1.48 6.76 9.53
CA SER A 449 2.12 5.45 9.76
C SER A 449 1.35 4.64 10.81
N LEU A 450 1.28 3.33 10.64
CA LEU A 450 0.60 2.43 11.59
C LEU A 450 1.63 1.61 12.34
N ILE A 451 1.46 1.47 13.66
CA ILE A 451 2.16 0.45 14.42
C ILE A 451 1.24 -0.79 14.40
N THR A 452 1.65 -1.81 13.67
CA THR A 452 0.86 -3.03 13.42
C THR A 452 0.96 -4.04 14.56
N PHE A 453 2.13 -4.08 15.21
CA PHE A 453 2.45 -4.99 16.30
C PHE A 453 3.56 -4.42 17.16
N PHE A 454 3.60 -4.79 18.44
CA PHE A 454 4.77 -4.50 19.27
C PHE A 454 5.03 -5.60 20.29
N SER A 455 6.25 -5.72 20.77
CA SER A 455 6.58 -6.64 21.87
C SER A 455 7.43 -5.94 22.91
N TRP A 456 7.14 -6.19 24.19
CA TRP A 456 8.04 -5.79 25.28
C TRP A 456 9.29 -6.66 25.28
N HIS A 457 10.44 -6.06 25.62
CA HIS A 457 11.65 -6.82 25.87
C HIS A 457 11.50 -7.64 27.16
N PRO A 458 11.88 -8.94 27.19
CA PRO A 458 11.63 -9.82 28.33
C PRO A 458 12.43 -9.45 29.59
N LEU A 459 13.65 -8.91 29.43
CA LEU A 459 14.56 -8.60 30.54
C LEU A 459 14.78 -7.10 30.84
N VAL A 460 14.53 -6.20 29.89
CA VAL A 460 14.84 -4.77 30.00
C VAL A 460 13.53 -4.01 30.12
N PRO A 461 13.18 -3.47 31.31
CA PRO A 461 11.96 -2.70 31.48
C PRO A 461 11.94 -1.48 30.56
N GLY A 462 10.79 -1.21 29.95
CA GLY A 462 10.58 -0.02 29.12
C GLY A 462 11.14 -0.09 27.69
N LEU A 463 11.89 -1.13 27.33
CA LEU A 463 12.32 -1.37 25.96
C LEU A 463 11.26 -2.20 25.21
N ALA A 464 10.89 -1.77 24.00
CA ALA A 464 9.95 -2.47 23.14
C ALA A 464 10.45 -2.55 21.69
N SER A 465 10.07 -3.60 20.97
CA SER A 465 10.19 -3.66 19.52
C SER A 465 8.86 -3.26 18.89
N LEU A 466 8.91 -2.52 17.78
CA LEU A 466 7.74 -2.04 17.04
C LEU A 466 7.83 -2.51 15.59
N ALA A 467 6.73 -3.02 15.06
CA ALA A 467 6.55 -3.28 13.63
C ALA A 467 5.60 -2.24 13.03
N LEU A 468 5.95 -1.73 11.86
CA LEU A 468 5.19 -0.68 11.18
C LEU A 468 4.63 -1.16 9.83
N SER A 469 3.58 -0.47 9.38
CA SER A 469 2.95 -0.70 8.06
C SER A 469 3.81 -0.30 6.87
N ASP A 470 4.95 0.36 7.06
CA ASP A 470 5.91 0.63 5.98
C ASP A 470 6.95 -0.51 5.82
N GLY A 471 6.88 -1.54 6.68
CA GLY A 471 7.85 -2.63 6.73
C GLY A 471 8.99 -2.43 7.72
N SER A 472 9.09 -1.25 8.35
CA SER A 472 10.19 -0.95 9.27
C SER A 472 9.99 -1.60 10.65
N ILE A 473 11.09 -2.09 11.21
CA ILE A 473 11.18 -2.66 12.56
C ILE A 473 12.07 -1.75 13.41
N TYR A 474 11.53 -1.29 14.54
CA TYR A 474 12.20 -0.36 15.44
C TYR A 474 12.40 -0.94 16.84
N LEU A 475 13.45 -0.49 17.52
CA LEU A 475 13.53 -0.51 18.98
C LEU A 475 13.15 0.84 19.54
N CYS A 476 12.29 0.84 20.55
CA CYS A 476 11.80 2.02 21.24
C CYS A 476 12.08 1.92 22.73
N ASP A 477 12.69 2.96 23.30
CA ASP A 477 12.80 3.12 24.75
C ASP A 477 11.68 4.03 25.28
N THR A 478 10.68 3.43 25.91
CA THR A 478 9.53 4.14 26.47
C THR A 478 9.88 4.95 27.72
N SER A 479 10.97 4.62 28.43
CA SER A 479 11.34 5.29 29.68
C SER A 479 11.87 6.71 29.45
N ILE A 480 12.71 6.90 28.43
CA ILE A 480 13.23 8.21 28.02
C ILE A 480 12.09 9.17 27.65
N ILE A 481 11.08 8.65 26.97
CA ILE A 481 9.95 9.45 26.47
C ILE A 481 9.06 9.91 27.63
N THR A 482 8.91 9.10 28.68
CA THR A 482 8.16 9.51 29.89
C THR A 482 8.86 10.57 30.73
N LEU A 483 10.19 10.67 30.66
CA LEU A 483 10.99 11.59 31.47
C LEU A 483 11.20 12.96 30.80
N SER A 484 10.98 13.08 29.50
CA SER A 484 11.14 14.35 28.77
C SER A 484 9.93 15.28 28.96
N PRO A 485 10.10 16.51 29.47
CA PRO A 485 8.99 17.45 29.70
C PRO A 485 8.40 18.02 28.40
N THR A 486 9.11 17.90 27.27
CA THR A 486 8.62 18.27 25.94
C THR A 486 8.66 17.05 25.02
N PRO A 487 7.55 16.71 24.33
CA PRO A 487 7.54 15.58 23.40
C PRO A 487 8.48 15.87 22.23
N PRO A 488 9.39 14.94 21.88
CA PRO A 488 10.23 15.09 20.68
C PRO A 488 9.36 15.13 19.41
N PRO A 489 9.82 15.77 18.32
CA PRO A 489 9.13 15.67 17.04
C PRO A 489 9.07 14.20 16.60
N PRO A 490 7.99 13.78 15.91
CA PRO A 490 7.90 12.42 15.39
C PRO A 490 9.06 12.13 14.44
N THR A 491 9.59 10.91 14.53
CA THR A 491 10.70 10.45 13.69
C THR A 491 10.13 9.92 12.38
N GLU A 492 10.67 10.37 11.24
CA GLU A 492 10.25 9.84 9.94
C GLU A 492 10.61 8.35 9.83
N PRO A 493 9.76 7.52 9.22
CA PRO A 493 10.09 6.11 9.02
C PRO A 493 11.36 5.98 8.15
N GLY A 494 12.30 5.15 8.59
CA GLY A 494 13.66 5.03 8.06
C GLY A 494 14.73 5.77 8.88
N ASP A 495 14.37 6.78 9.68
CA ASP A 495 15.34 7.53 10.49
C ASP A 495 15.48 6.95 11.90
N SER A 496 16.62 7.22 12.55
CA SER A 496 16.87 6.87 13.96
C SER A 496 16.96 8.12 14.83
N SER A 497 16.53 8.01 16.07
CA SER A 497 16.50 9.07 17.08
C SER A 497 17.05 8.53 18.41
N PRO A 498 17.34 9.37 19.42
CA PRO A 498 17.89 8.88 20.70
C PRO A 498 16.95 7.96 21.49
N HIS A 499 15.67 7.87 21.10
CA HIS A 499 14.65 7.02 21.72
C HIS A 499 14.08 5.97 20.76
N LEU A 500 14.49 5.97 19.48
CA LEU A 500 14.08 5.03 18.44
C LEU A 500 15.27 4.61 17.58
N ALA A 501 15.55 3.32 17.47
CA ALA A 501 16.60 2.81 16.60
C ALA A 501 16.02 1.85 15.55
N LEU A 502 16.27 2.13 14.27
CA LEU A 502 15.87 1.25 13.16
C LEU A 502 16.70 -0.03 13.18
N LEU A 503 16.05 -1.19 13.15
CA LEU A 503 16.70 -2.50 13.14
C LEU A 503 16.71 -3.17 11.77
N HIS A 504 15.56 -3.17 11.10
CA HIS A 504 15.36 -3.88 9.84
C HIS A 504 14.19 -3.28 9.08
N THR A 505 14.15 -3.54 7.78
CA THR A 505 13.06 -3.09 6.91
C THR A 505 12.69 -4.23 5.97
N HIS A 506 11.45 -4.67 6.08
CA HIS A 506 10.80 -5.60 5.15
C HIS A 506 10.42 -4.87 3.85
N ALA A 507 10.24 -5.60 2.76
CA ALA A 507 9.85 -4.99 1.48
C ALA A 507 8.36 -4.59 1.43
N LEU A 508 7.55 -5.18 2.31
CA LEU A 508 6.12 -4.94 2.50
C LEU A 508 5.84 -4.78 4.00
N GLU A 509 4.56 -4.62 4.39
CA GLU A 509 4.16 -4.41 5.78
C GLU A 509 4.77 -5.44 6.74
N ALA A 510 5.33 -4.95 7.84
CA ALA A 510 5.79 -5.81 8.93
C ALA A 510 4.59 -6.09 9.86
N TRP A 511 4.34 -7.36 10.17
CA TRP A 511 3.16 -7.77 10.94
C TRP A 511 3.48 -8.30 12.32
N CYS A 512 4.70 -8.77 12.54
CA CYS A 512 5.07 -9.35 13.82
C CYS A 512 6.56 -9.20 14.12
N THR A 513 6.85 -9.04 15.41
CA THR A 513 8.20 -9.03 15.96
C THR A 513 8.18 -9.71 17.32
N ALA A 514 9.18 -10.55 17.61
CA ALA A 514 9.26 -11.22 18.90
C ALA A 514 10.73 -11.34 19.35
N PHE A 515 10.99 -11.00 20.61
CA PHE A 515 12.30 -11.22 21.22
C PHE A 515 12.52 -12.71 21.50
N THR A 516 13.76 -13.16 21.40
CA THR A 516 14.13 -14.46 21.97
C THR A 516 13.83 -14.49 23.48
N PRO A 517 13.59 -15.66 24.09
CA PRO A 517 13.36 -15.75 25.53
C PRO A 517 14.50 -15.17 26.38
N THR A 518 15.72 -15.16 25.84
CA THR A 518 16.92 -14.57 26.43
C THR A 518 17.05 -13.06 26.17
N GLY A 519 16.27 -12.49 25.26
CA GLY A 519 16.33 -11.10 24.84
C GLY A 519 17.54 -10.75 23.95
N THR A 520 18.35 -11.72 23.54
CA THR A 520 19.59 -11.48 22.79
C THR A 520 19.41 -11.31 21.29
N ALA A 521 18.25 -11.67 20.75
CA ALA A 521 17.92 -11.48 19.34
C ALA A 521 16.43 -11.19 19.16
N ILE A 522 16.07 -10.72 17.98
CA ILE A 522 14.70 -10.43 17.58
C ILE A 522 14.40 -11.18 16.30
N PHE A 523 13.25 -11.83 16.29
CA PHE A 523 12.63 -12.39 15.10
C PHE A 523 11.62 -11.41 14.52
N THR A 524 11.57 -11.33 13.20
CA THR A 524 10.72 -10.39 12.45
C THR A 524 10.07 -11.09 11.28
N GLY A 525 8.81 -10.71 10.99
CA GLY A 525 8.01 -11.26 9.91
C GLY A 525 7.11 -10.21 9.27
N GLY A 526 6.93 -10.31 7.96
CA GLY A 526 6.12 -9.38 7.17
C GLY A 526 5.47 -10.03 5.95
N ASP A 527 4.77 -9.21 5.17
CA ASP A 527 4.02 -9.63 3.98
C ASP A 527 4.88 -10.02 2.79
N ASP A 528 6.17 -9.70 2.85
CA ASP A 528 7.17 -10.12 1.89
C ASP A 528 7.56 -11.61 2.03
N SER A 529 6.81 -12.40 2.83
CA SER A 529 7.05 -13.82 3.15
C SER A 529 8.40 -14.09 3.85
N VAL A 530 9.03 -13.04 4.36
CA VAL A 530 10.35 -13.12 4.98
C VAL A 530 10.21 -13.45 6.46
N LEU A 531 11.01 -14.42 6.93
CA LEU A 531 11.35 -14.60 8.32
C LEU A 531 12.82 -14.23 8.55
N ALA A 532 13.10 -13.33 9.48
CA ALA A 532 14.46 -12.84 9.74
C ALA A 532 14.81 -12.86 11.24
N SER A 533 16.10 -13.07 11.55
CA SER A 533 16.67 -12.99 12.89
C SER A 533 17.78 -11.93 12.96
N ILE A 534 17.70 -11.05 13.94
CA ILE A 534 18.61 -9.93 14.15
C ILE A 534 19.23 -10.05 15.54
N SER A 535 20.55 -9.99 15.64
CA SER A 535 21.25 -10.07 16.93
C SER A 535 21.21 -8.71 17.64
N LEU A 536 20.90 -8.68 18.92
CA LEU A 536 20.99 -7.44 19.70
C LEU A 536 22.38 -7.31 20.37
N PRO A 537 23.00 -6.12 20.35
CA PRO A 537 24.28 -5.88 21.00
C PRO A 537 24.10 -5.65 22.51
N LEU A 538 23.63 -6.67 23.24
CA LEU A 538 23.51 -6.58 24.70
C LEU A 538 24.90 -6.62 25.36
N PRO A 539 25.17 -5.77 26.37
CA PRO A 539 26.44 -5.81 27.09
C PRO A 539 26.58 -7.10 27.90
N ASN A 540 27.66 -7.84 27.65
CA ASN A 540 28.07 -8.97 28.48
C ASN A 540 28.58 -8.42 29.83
N ASN A 541 27.94 -8.79 30.94
CA ASN A 541 28.30 -8.58 32.36
C ASN A 541 27.84 -7.33 33.13
N THR A 542 26.90 -7.58 34.06
CA THR A 542 27.00 -7.35 35.53
C THR A 542 27.29 -5.96 36.13
N ASP A 543 26.80 -4.84 35.62
CA ASP A 543 26.73 -3.60 36.41
C ASP A 543 25.51 -2.75 36.01
N SER A 544 24.35 -3.01 36.63
CA SER A 544 23.07 -2.42 36.24
C SER A 544 22.67 -1.20 37.10
N THR A 545 22.67 -0.03 36.48
CA THR A 545 21.49 0.85 36.57
C THR A 545 20.69 0.67 35.28
N THR A 546 19.44 0.20 35.39
CA THR A 546 18.62 -0.33 34.29
C THR A 546 18.28 0.69 33.19
N VAL A 547 18.23 1.99 33.52
CA VAL A 547 17.92 3.09 32.58
C VAL A 547 19.11 3.42 31.66
N THR A 548 20.33 3.15 32.12
CA THR A 548 21.56 3.41 31.35
C THR A 548 21.79 2.35 30.26
N ALA A 549 21.11 1.19 30.35
CA ALA A 549 21.27 0.06 29.44
C ALA A 549 20.44 0.18 28.14
N SER A 550 19.22 0.71 28.21
CA SER A 550 18.36 0.88 27.03
C SER A 550 18.84 2.03 26.13
N SER A 551 19.15 3.19 26.73
CA SER A 551 19.71 4.34 26.02
C SER A 551 21.06 4.04 25.34
N SER A 552 21.95 3.32 26.02
CA SER A 552 23.24 2.89 25.44
C SER A 552 23.06 1.84 24.35
N LEU A 553 22.11 0.91 24.49
CA LEU A 553 21.77 -0.05 23.44
C LEU A 553 21.22 0.63 22.19
N LEU A 554 20.29 1.57 22.34
CA LEU A 554 19.76 2.34 21.20
C LEU A 554 20.88 3.13 20.51
N ALA A 555 21.74 3.83 21.26
CA ALA A 555 22.87 4.55 20.70
C ALA A 555 23.85 3.63 19.94
N THR A 556 24.06 2.40 20.45
CA THR A 556 24.89 1.38 19.79
C THR A 556 24.27 0.90 18.49
N VAL A 557 22.96 0.62 18.49
CA VAL A 557 22.21 0.22 17.28
C VAL A 557 22.21 1.33 16.24
N THR A 558 22.00 2.59 16.64
CA THR A 558 22.00 3.75 15.73
C THR A 558 23.37 4.00 15.12
N SER A 559 24.46 3.84 15.89
CA SER A 559 25.82 4.05 15.39
C SER A 559 26.36 2.88 14.57
N ASN A 560 26.00 1.65 14.94
CA ASN A 560 26.38 0.41 14.28
C ASN A 560 25.17 -0.52 14.17
N PRO A 561 24.45 -0.53 13.03
CA PRO A 561 23.27 -1.36 12.88
C PRO A 561 23.63 -2.84 13.05
N PRO A 562 22.86 -3.59 13.86
CA PRO A 562 23.18 -4.96 14.19
C PRO A 562 23.18 -5.86 12.94
N PRO A 563 24.11 -6.84 12.85
CA PRO A 563 24.12 -7.74 11.72
C PRO A 563 22.89 -8.64 11.72
N LEU A 564 22.29 -8.79 10.54
CA LEU A 564 21.29 -9.80 10.25
C LEU A 564 21.91 -11.18 10.39
N GLN A 565 21.44 -11.99 11.35
CA GLN A 565 21.98 -13.33 11.59
C GLN A 565 21.62 -14.28 10.45
N TRP A 566 20.37 -14.22 10.01
CA TRP A 566 19.86 -14.95 8.85
C TRP A 566 18.52 -14.35 8.38
N GLN A 567 18.17 -14.63 7.13
CA GLN A 567 16.89 -14.30 6.52
C GLN A 567 16.46 -15.47 5.63
N ASP A 568 15.22 -15.92 5.81
CA ASP A 568 14.60 -16.95 4.98
C ASP A 568 13.39 -16.37 4.24
N ARG A 569 13.26 -16.73 2.96
CA ARG A 569 12.16 -16.34 2.07
C ARG A 569 11.50 -17.53 1.39
N LYS A 570 11.94 -18.76 1.71
CA LYS A 570 11.53 -19.97 0.98
C LYS A 570 10.63 -20.88 1.80
N THR A 571 10.61 -20.70 3.12
CA THR A 571 9.89 -21.57 4.05
C THR A 571 8.41 -21.24 4.15
N HIS A 572 8.04 -19.98 3.94
CA HIS A 572 6.65 -19.52 3.87
C HIS A 572 6.26 -19.20 2.43
N PHE A 573 5.02 -19.51 2.04
CA PHE A 573 4.50 -19.22 0.69
C PHE A 573 3.65 -17.94 0.64
N ALA A 574 3.41 -17.31 1.80
CA ALA A 574 2.73 -16.04 1.96
C ALA A 574 3.32 -15.27 3.17
N GLY A 575 2.77 -14.10 3.49
CA GLY A 575 3.24 -13.27 4.60
C GLY A 575 3.30 -14.00 5.95
N VAL A 576 4.31 -13.67 6.76
CA VAL A 576 4.52 -14.21 8.11
C VAL A 576 3.81 -13.29 9.11
N THR A 577 2.75 -13.80 9.72
CA THR A 577 1.77 -13.02 10.49
C THR A 577 1.90 -13.21 12.00
N ALA A 578 2.47 -14.33 12.44
CA ALA A 578 2.68 -14.61 13.86
C ALA A 578 4.04 -15.27 14.09
N ILE A 579 4.73 -14.85 15.15
CA ILE A 579 5.98 -15.46 15.60
C ILE A 579 5.91 -15.67 17.11
N LEU A 580 6.21 -16.89 17.56
CA LEU A 580 6.18 -17.26 18.98
C LEU A 580 7.42 -18.12 19.34
N PRO A 581 8.42 -17.52 19.99
CA PRO A 581 9.56 -18.26 20.54
C PRO A 581 9.14 -19.11 21.75
N LEU A 582 9.46 -20.41 21.73
CA LEU A 582 9.12 -21.33 22.83
C LEU A 582 10.19 -21.33 23.92
N LYS A 583 9.76 -21.27 25.18
CA LYS A 583 10.66 -21.36 26.34
C LYS A 583 11.09 -22.82 26.56
N ASN A 584 12.40 -23.08 26.48
CA ASN A 584 12.96 -24.40 26.75
C ASN A 584 13.12 -24.59 28.27
N SER A 585 12.14 -25.17 28.97
CA SER A 585 12.10 -25.16 30.44
C SER A 585 13.07 -26.10 31.16
N ASN A 586 13.88 -26.92 30.46
CA ASN A 586 14.57 -28.03 31.12
C ASN A 586 15.93 -28.41 30.55
N THR A 587 16.90 -27.49 30.62
CA THR A 587 18.33 -27.84 30.54
C THR A 587 19.04 -27.42 31.83
N LYS A 588 18.69 -28.10 32.95
CA LYS A 588 19.61 -28.16 34.09
C LYS A 588 20.78 -29.08 33.71
N GLY A 589 21.86 -28.51 33.19
CA GLY A 589 23.10 -29.21 32.88
C GLY A 589 23.99 -28.43 31.90
N ASN A 590 25.30 -28.69 31.91
CA ASN A 590 26.33 -27.99 31.11
C ASN A 590 26.10 -28.00 29.57
N ASN A 591 25.10 -28.72 29.07
CA ASN A 591 24.72 -28.78 27.65
C ASN A 591 23.58 -27.80 27.25
N ALA A 592 23.11 -26.96 28.17
CA ALA A 592 22.08 -25.94 27.92
C ALA A 592 22.48 -24.91 26.85
N ALA A 593 23.78 -24.63 26.74
CA ALA A 593 24.34 -23.59 25.88
C ALA A 593 24.41 -23.94 24.38
N HIS A 594 23.96 -25.15 23.99
CA HIS A 594 24.09 -25.64 22.61
C HIS A 594 22.79 -26.19 22.00
N ALA A 595 21.67 -26.14 22.71
CA ALA A 595 20.40 -26.61 22.17
C ALA A 595 19.79 -25.53 21.23
N PRO A 596 19.28 -25.91 20.04
CA PRO A 596 18.61 -24.96 19.15
C PRO A 596 17.35 -24.38 19.81
N GLU A 597 17.09 -23.10 19.56
CA GLU A 597 15.87 -22.43 19.99
C GLU A 597 14.71 -22.89 19.12
N LEU A 598 13.56 -23.14 19.74
CA LEU A 598 12.36 -23.55 19.03
C LEU A 598 11.50 -22.33 18.73
N LEU A 599 11.17 -22.14 17.46
CA LEU A 599 10.40 -21.00 16.98
C LEU A 599 9.14 -21.48 16.28
N LEU A 600 7.98 -21.06 16.76
CA LEU A 600 6.72 -21.24 16.07
C LEU A 600 6.42 -20.04 15.20
N THR A 601 5.83 -20.30 14.05
CA THR A 601 5.41 -19.26 13.11
C THR A 601 4.03 -19.57 12.55
N GLY A 602 3.27 -18.53 12.27
CA GLY A 602 2.00 -18.56 11.54
C GLY A 602 2.11 -17.72 10.28
N SER A 603 1.39 -18.11 9.24
CA SER A 603 1.40 -17.43 7.95
C SER A 603 0.01 -17.38 7.31
N TYR A 604 -0.16 -16.44 6.38
CA TYR A 604 -1.33 -16.34 5.50
C TYR A 604 -1.54 -17.56 4.61
N ASP A 605 -0.55 -18.44 4.47
CA ASP A 605 -0.67 -19.68 3.69
C ASP A 605 -1.39 -20.82 4.44
N ASP A 606 -2.11 -20.51 5.51
CA ASP A 606 -2.88 -21.42 6.37
C ASP A 606 -2.07 -22.39 7.24
N HIS A 607 -0.73 -22.26 7.29
CA HIS A 607 0.12 -23.20 8.03
C HIS A 607 0.67 -22.60 9.33
N ILE A 608 0.72 -23.45 10.35
CA ILE A 608 1.60 -23.30 11.52
C ILE A 608 2.86 -24.13 11.30
N ARG A 609 4.03 -23.55 11.57
CA ARG A 609 5.33 -24.22 11.38
C ARG A 609 6.20 -24.10 12.61
N LEU A 610 6.90 -25.19 12.94
CA LEU A 610 7.93 -25.23 13.97
C LEU A 610 9.31 -25.25 13.32
N PHE A 611 10.18 -24.34 13.75
CA PHE A 611 11.56 -24.27 13.33
C PHE A 611 12.52 -24.52 14.49
N ALA A 612 13.61 -25.23 14.20
CA ALA A 612 14.82 -25.20 15.01
C ALA A 612 15.72 -24.06 14.52
N VAL A 613 15.89 -23.05 15.36
CA VAL A 613 16.77 -21.91 15.11
C VAL A 613 18.11 -22.17 15.81
N PRO A 614 19.23 -22.16 15.08
CA PRO A 614 20.55 -22.34 15.68
C PRO A 614 20.90 -21.13 16.57
N GLN A 615 21.42 -21.37 17.77
CA GLN A 615 21.93 -20.30 18.63
C GLN A 615 23.18 -19.65 18.03
N PRO A 616 23.41 -18.35 18.28
CA PRO A 616 24.58 -17.65 17.78
C PRO A 616 25.84 -18.04 18.58
N ALA A 617 26.49 -19.17 18.26
CA ALA A 617 27.83 -19.49 18.76
C ALA A 617 28.58 -20.55 17.90
N THR A 618 29.34 -20.08 16.91
CA THR A 618 30.66 -20.50 16.40
C THR A 618 30.76 -20.24 14.88
N PRO A 619 31.93 -19.80 14.35
CA PRO A 619 32.02 -19.12 13.05
C PRO A 619 31.97 -20.04 11.82
N SER A 620 31.67 -21.32 11.97
CA SER A 620 31.97 -22.32 10.94
C SER A 620 30.83 -22.68 9.98
N SER A 621 29.61 -22.15 10.15
CA SER A 621 28.57 -22.18 9.09
C SER A 621 27.35 -21.32 9.45
N PRO A 622 26.85 -20.41 8.59
CA PRO A 622 25.53 -19.81 8.77
C PRO A 622 24.47 -20.91 8.57
N ARG A 623 23.88 -21.39 9.67
CA ARG A 623 22.80 -22.37 9.63
C ARG A 623 21.47 -21.63 9.53
N ARG A 624 20.70 -21.94 8.48
CA ARG A 624 19.33 -21.46 8.29
C ARG A 624 18.39 -22.15 9.31
N PRO A 625 17.24 -21.56 9.65
CA PRO A 625 16.23 -22.25 10.44
C PRO A 625 15.83 -23.57 9.75
N GLN A 626 15.75 -24.65 10.51
CA GLN A 626 15.34 -25.96 10.00
C GLN A 626 13.88 -26.20 10.34
N LEU A 627 13.07 -26.51 9.32
CA LEU A 627 11.67 -26.91 9.53
C LEU A 627 11.62 -28.27 10.22
N LEU A 628 10.96 -28.33 11.38
CA LEU A 628 10.79 -29.56 12.18
C LEU A 628 9.41 -30.18 12.01
N ALA A 629 8.37 -29.35 11.93
CA ALA A 629 7.00 -29.79 11.76
C ALA A 629 6.16 -28.69 11.11
N GLU A 630 5.11 -29.08 10.39
CA GLU A 630 4.11 -28.17 9.83
C GLU A 630 2.71 -28.78 9.94
N LEU A 631 1.70 -27.92 10.01
CA LEU A 631 0.29 -28.32 9.99
C LEU A 631 -0.54 -27.24 9.30
N ASN A 632 -1.44 -27.65 8.42
CA ASN A 632 -2.42 -26.77 7.81
C ASN A 632 -3.67 -26.66 8.71
N LEU A 633 -4.03 -25.44 9.11
CA LEU A 633 -5.18 -25.15 9.98
C LEU A 633 -6.43 -24.69 9.21
N GLY A 634 -6.35 -24.57 7.88
CA GLY A 634 -7.45 -24.21 6.97
C GLY A 634 -7.77 -22.72 6.89
N GLY A 635 -6.96 -21.87 7.52
CA GLY A 635 -7.06 -20.41 7.44
C GLY A 635 -5.81 -19.73 7.99
N GLY A 636 -5.46 -18.56 7.43
CA GLY A 636 -4.23 -17.82 7.76
C GLY A 636 -4.03 -17.63 9.27
N VAL A 637 -2.88 -18.06 9.78
CA VAL A 637 -2.59 -18.13 11.22
C VAL A 637 -2.13 -16.76 11.72
N TRP A 638 -3.04 -16.00 12.33
CA TRP A 638 -2.86 -14.58 12.64
C TRP A 638 -2.19 -14.32 14.01
N ARG A 639 -2.55 -15.10 15.04
CA ARG A 639 -1.96 -14.99 16.38
C ARG A 639 -1.66 -16.38 16.94
N LEU A 640 -0.58 -16.47 17.70
CA LEU A 640 -0.13 -17.69 18.38
C LEU A 640 0.13 -17.39 19.85
N LYS A 641 -0.36 -18.25 20.75
CA LYS A 641 -0.07 -18.17 22.18
C LYS A 641 0.23 -19.56 22.75
N ASP A 642 1.30 -19.65 23.55
CA ASP A 642 1.62 -20.86 24.32
C ASP A 642 0.80 -20.86 25.61
N ILE A 643 -0.05 -21.87 25.76
CA ILE A 643 -0.97 -22.01 26.89
C ILE A 643 -0.63 -23.23 27.77
N SER A 644 0.50 -23.88 27.51
CA SER A 644 0.98 -25.07 28.25
C SER A 644 1.15 -24.82 29.75
N THR A 645 1.62 -23.63 30.14
CA THR A 645 1.81 -23.24 31.55
C THR A 645 0.53 -22.75 32.22
N ILE A 646 -0.46 -22.34 31.42
CA ILE A 646 -1.70 -21.72 31.87
C ILE A 646 -2.78 -22.77 32.15
N SER A 647 -2.86 -23.84 31.37
CA SER A 647 -3.89 -24.88 31.51
C SER A 647 -3.66 -25.85 32.68
N GLY A 648 -2.51 -25.75 33.37
CA GLY A 648 -2.13 -26.69 34.43
C GLY A 648 -1.72 -28.08 33.91
N ASP A 649 -1.66 -28.29 32.59
CA ASP A 649 -1.26 -29.55 31.95
C ASP A 649 0.28 -29.73 31.91
N TYR A 650 1.03 -29.01 32.73
CA TYR A 650 2.48 -29.20 32.85
C TYR A 650 2.76 -30.56 33.48
N SER A 651 2.81 -31.59 32.63
CA SER A 651 3.35 -32.87 33.02
C SER A 651 4.87 -32.71 33.07
N PRO A 652 5.52 -32.79 34.25
CA PRO A 652 6.98 -32.80 34.31
C PRO A 652 7.44 -33.94 33.41
N CYS A 653 8.30 -33.65 32.43
CA CYS A 653 8.81 -34.55 31.40
C CYS A 653 8.97 -36.01 31.88
N VAL A 654 7.90 -36.79 31.87
CA VAL A 654 7.95 -38.21 32.11
C VAL A 654 8.38 -38.81 30.77
N SER A 655 9.49 -39.55 30.77
CA SER A 655 10.03 -40.29 29.62
C SER A 655 10.61 -39.49 28.43
N GLY A 656 11.10 -38.26 28.62
CA GLY A 656 11.81 -37.53 27.54
C GLY A 656 10.93 -36.99 26.41
N LYS A 657 9.61 -37.11 26.54
CA LYS A 657 8.61 -36.51 25.64
C LYS A 657 8.42 -35.03 26.01
N ARG A 658 8.35 -34.16 25.00
CA ARG A 658 8.02 -32.73 25.14
C ARG A 658 6.63 -32.47 24.59
N GLU A 659 5.90 -31.58 25.24
CA GLU A 659 4.53 -31.25 24.85
C GLU A 659 4.23 -29.78 25.10
N TYR A 660 3.65 -29.11 24.10
CA TYR A 660 3.13 -27.76 24.20
C TYR A 660 1.68 -27.74 23.74
N THR A 661 0.84 -26.98 24.44
CA THR A 661 -0.52 -26.70 24.01
C THR A 661 -0.56 -25.26 23.53
N LEU A 662 -1.02 -25.05 22.30
CA LEU A 662 -0.97 -23.78 21.59
C LEU A 662 -2.38 -23.35 21.24
N LEU A 663 -2.68 -22.07 21.44
CA LEU A 663 -3.86 -21.41 20.89
C LEU A 663 -3.44 -20.69 19.60
N ALA A 664 -4.06 -21.07 18.49
CA ALA A 664 -3.91 -20.42 17.21
C ALA A 664 -5.21 -19.71 16.82
N SER A 665 -5.12 -18.40 16.57
CA SER A 665 -6.22 -17.62 15.99
C SER A 665 -6.04 -17.62 14.48
N CYS A 666 -6.92 -18.31 13.76
CA CYS A 666 -6.88 -18.37 12.31
C CYS A 666 -7.94 -17.44 11.73
N MET A 667 -7.55 -16.59 10.78
CA MET A 667 -8.42 -15.55 10.23
C MET A 667 -9.78 -16.11 9.80
N HIS A 668 -9.82 -17.03 8.83
CA HIS A 668 -11.08 -17.50 8.26
C HIS A 668 -11.53 -18.87 8.77
N ALA A 669 -10.74 -19.50 9.63
CA ALA A 669 -11.04 -20.81 10.19
C ALA A 669 -11.51 -20.73 11.65
N GLY A 670 -11.42 -19.57 12.31
CA GLY A 670 -11.75 -19.43 13.73
C GLY A 670 -10.57 -19.81 14.64
N ALA A 671 -10.83 -20.16 15.89
CA ALA A 671 -9.77 -20.50 16.84
C ALA A 671 -9.49 -22.02 16.85
N ARG A 672 -8.22 -22.36 17.09
CA ARG A 672 -7.71 -23.75 17.12
C ARG A 672 -6.88 -23.98 18.37
N ILE A 673 -7.11 -25.12 19.01
CA ILE A 673 -6.19 -25.65 20.02
C ILE A 673 -5.33 -26.70 19.35
N VAL A 674 -4.02 -26.47 19.31
CA VAL A 674 -3.05 -27.34 18.66
C VAL A 674 -2.06 -27.82 19.71
N LYS A 675 -1.86 -29.12 19.79
CA LYS A 675 -0.88 -29.76 20.66
C LYS A 675 0.36 -30.12 19.84
N LEU A 676 1.50 -29.60 20.24
CA LEU A 676 2.80 -29.90 19.66
C LEU A 676 3.50 -30.93 20.55
N THR A 677 3.81 -32.11 20.00
CA THR A 677 4.52 -33.17 20.72
C THR A 677 5.87 -33.45 20.08
N GLY A 678 6.91 -33.52 20.91
CA GLY A 678 8.23 -34.01 20.54
C GLY A 678 8.50 -35.35 21.22
N SER A 679 8.57 -36.45 20.47
CA SER A 679 8.89 -37.79 20.99
C SER A 679 10.30 -38.23 20.57
N PRO A 680 11.03 -38.99 21.41
CA PRO A 680 12.30 -39.56 21.00
C PRO A 680 12.08 -40.55 19.85
N ARG A 681 12.97 -40.50 18.86
CA ARG A 681 12.90 -41.40 17.69
C ARG A 681 13.24 -42.83 18.10
N GLU A 682 12.35 -43.79 17.80
CA GLU A 682 12.62 -45.21 18.02
C GLU A 682 13.57 -45.74 16.92
N GLY A 683 14.87 -45.84 17.23
CA GLY A 683 15.88 -46.43 16.35
C GLY A 683 17.29 -46.36 16.94
N GLU A 684 18.04 -47.47 16.89
CA GLU A 684 19.43 -47.53 17.33
C GLU A 684 20.30 -46.55 16.51
N GLY A 685 20.79 -45.48 17.16
CA GLY A 685 21.89 -44.65 16.61
C GLY A 685 21.74 -43.12 16.69
N SER A 686 20.59 -42.56 17.07
CA SER A 686 20.42 -41.09 17.20
C SER A 686 20.18 -40.69 18.66
N GLN A 687 21.27 -40.50 19.41
CA GLN A 687 21.17 -39.95 20.77
C GLN A 687 20.68 -38.50 20.71
N GLY A 688 19.39 -38.27 20.98
CA GLY A 688 18.86 -36.97 21.44
C GLY A 688 18.00 -36.16 20.46
N GLU A 689 17.72 -36.65 19.25
CA GLU A 689 16.82 -35.95 18.31
C GLU A 689 15.34 -36.31 18.59
N LEU A 690 14.51 -35.29 18.79
CA LEU A 690 13.06 -35.43 18.97
C LEU A 690 12.37 -35.29 17.62
N GLU A 691 11.48 -36.23 17.31
CA GLU A 691 10.53 -36.10 16.19
C GLU A 691 9.34 -35.26 16.64
N TRP A 692 9.09 -34.17 15.93
CA TRP A 692 8.04 -33.20 16.26
C TRP A 692 6.81 -33.42 15.38
N GLY A 693 5.63 -33.31 15.99
CA GLY A 693 4.37 -33.39 15.28
C GLY A 693 3.31 -32.51 15.93
N PHE A 694 2.45 -31.94 15.10
CA PHE A 694 1.26 -31.23 15.55
C PHE A 694 0.06 -32.17 15.56
N THR A 695 -0.80 -32.00 16.57
CA THR A 695 -2.10 -32.65 16.64
C THR A 695 -3.13 -31.59 17.01
N GLU A 696 -4.14 -31.45 16.18
CA GLU A 696 -5.23 -30.54 16.46
C GLU A 696 -6.20 -31.17 17.48
N VAL A 697 -6.44 -30.45 18.58
CA VAL A 697 -7.21 -30.93 19.73
C VAL A 697 -8.65 -30.46 19.67
N ALA A 698 -8.87 -29.17 19.36
CA ALA A 698 -10.20 -28.57 19.35
C ALA A 698 -10.32 -27.47 18.28
N ARG A 699 -11.55 -27.31 17.77
CA ARG A 699 -11.93 -26.30 16.76
C ARG A 699 -13.10 -25.47 17.24
N PHE A 700 -12.97 -24.15 17.17
CA PHE A 700 -14.06 -23.21 17.39
C PHE A 700 -14.34 -22.46 16.09
N GLU A 701 -15.53 -22.69 15.50
CA GLU A 701 -15.91 -22.25 14.13
C GLU A 701 -17.24 -21.48 14.10
N GLU A 702 -17.72 -20.98 15.25
CA GLU A 702 -18.96 -20.18 15.28
C GLU A 702 -18.78 -18.74 14.76
N HIS A 703 -17.53 -18.28 14.64
CA HIS A 703 -17.23 -16.98 14.06
C HIS A 703 -17.49 -16.99 12.56
N GLU A 704 -18.33 -16.07 12.08
CA GLU A 704 -18.71 -15.99 10.67
C GLU A 704 -17.74 -15.10 9.86
N SER A 705 -16.90 -14.32 10.54
CA SER A 705 -15.82 -13.55 9.92
C SER A 705 -14.44 -13.80 10.58
N MET A 706 -13.54 -12.83 10.41
CA MET A 706 -12.14 -12.92 10.77
C MET A 706 -11.95 -13.03 12.29
N ASN A 707 -11.41 -14.16 12.78
CA ASN A 707 -10.94 -14.25 14.16
C ASN A 707 -9.65 -13.44 14.31
N TYR A 708 -9.78 -12.26 14.91
CA TYR A 708 -8.70 -11.29 15.00
C TYR A 708 -7.89 -11.44 16.29
N GLY A 709 -8.51 -11.93 17.36
CA GLY A 709 -7.81 -12.16 18.64
C GLY A 709 -8.50 -13.23 19.48
N SER A 710 -7.69 -14.05 20.14
CA SER A 710 -8.15 -15.02 21.13
C SER A 710 -7.17 -15.11 22.29
N ASP A 711 -7.67 -15.23 23.51
CA ASP A 711 -6.84 -15.43 24.70
C ASP A 711 -7.49 -16.39 25.72
N VAL A 712 -6.68 -16.97 26.59
CA VAL A 712 -7.06 -18.00 27.57
C VAL A 712 -7.03 -17.46 28.98
N GLN A 713 -8.06 -17.79 29.76
CA GLN A 713 -8.14 -17.46 31.18
C GLN A 713 -6.96 -18.07 31.96
N PRO A 714 -6.12 -17.25 32.63
CA PRO A 714 -5.03 -17.75 33.48
C PRO A 714 -5.54 -18.57 34.68
N GLY A 715 -4.78 -19.59 35.12
CA GLY A 715 -5.02 -20.32 36.38
C GLY A 715 -5.63 -21.72 36.24
N THR A 716 -6.04 -22.33 37.36
CA THR A 716 -6.41 -23.75 37.50
C THR A 716 -7.60 -24.23 36.66
N GLY A 717 -8.24 -23.33 35.91
CA GLY A 717 -9.33 -23.62 34.98
C GLY A 717 -9.01 -23.28 33.51
N GLY A 718 -7.73 -23.18 33.11
CA GLY A 718 -7.19 -22.67 31.83
C GLY A 718 -7.58 -23.43 30.55
N ARG A 719 -8.80 -23.97 30.52
CA ARG A 719 -9.53 -24.49 29.36
C ARG A 719 -10.63 -23.55 28.90
N LYS A 720 -10.70 -22.31 29.42
CA LYS A 720 -11.62 -21.26 28.96
C LYS A 720 -10.89 -20.32 28.01
N VAL A 721 -11.35 -20.24 26.77
CA VAL A 721 -10.88 -19.26 25.78
C VAL A 721 -11.95 -18.20 25.59
N ILE A 722 -11.50 -16.97 25.41
CA ILE A 722 -12.28 -15.90 24.82
C ILE A 722 -11.73 -15.65 23.43
N SER A 723 -12.57 -15.79 22.41
CA SER A 723 -12.23 -15.45 21.04
C SER A 723 -13.11 -14.31 20.54
N THR A 724 -12.55 -13.52 19.65
CA THR A 724 -13.21 -12.35 19.08
C THR A 724 -13.26 -12.45 17.56
N SER A 725 -14.38 -12.02 16.99
CA SER A 725 -14.58 -11.95 15.55
C SER A 725 -14.81 -10.51 15.12
N PHE A 726 -14.05 -10.07 14.12
CA PHE A 726 -13.89 -8.66 13.79
C PHE A 726 -15.18 -8.04 13.23
N TYR A 727 -15.68 -8.53 12.08
CA TYR A 727 -16.79 -7.87 11.37
C TYR A 727 -18.18 -8.16 11.99
N ASP A 728 -18.36 -9.35 12.55
CA ASP A 728 -19.53 -9.81 13.30
C ASP A 728 -19.59 -9.19 14.69
N ARG A 729 -18.49 -8.58 15.15
CA ARG A 729 -18.37 -7.93 16.46
C ARG A 729 -18.71 -8.88 17.60
N LEU A 730 -18.45 -10.18 17.39
CA LEU A 730 -18.82 -11.24 18.30
C LEU A 730 -17.67 -11.54 19.24
N LEU A 731 -17.94 -11.49 20.54
CA LEU A 731 -17.07 -12.02 21.58
C LEU A 731 -17.69 -13.32 22.10
N ALA A 732 -16.93 -14.41 22.05
CA ALA A 732 -17.41 -15.74 22.44
C ALA A 732 -16.51 -16.35 23.51
N VAL A 733 -17.13 -16.88 24.56
CA VAL A 733 -16.47 -17.70 25.58
C VAL A 733 -16.74 -19.16 25.27
N TRP A 734 -15.69 -19.98 25.23
CA TRP A 734 -15.81 -21.41 24.95
C TRP A 734 -14.79 -22.23 25.75
N ARG A 735 -15.02 -23.54 25.82
CA ARG A 735 -14.21 -24.48 26.61
C ARG A 735 -13.83 -25.72 25.83
N TRP A 736 -12.62 -26.26 26.03
CA TRP A 736 -12.14 -27.45 25.33
C TRP A 736 -11.64 -28.57 26.26
#